data_AF-A0A957TZL8-F1
#
_entry.id   AF-A0A957TZL8-F1
#
_cell.length_a   1.000
_cell.length_b   1.000
_cell.length_c   1.000
_cell.angle_alpha   90.00
_cell.angle_beta   90.00
_cell.angle_gamma   90.00
#
_symmetry.space_group_name_H-M   'P 1'
#
loop_
_entity.id
_entity.type
_entity.pdbx_description
1 polymer ?
#
loop_
_entity_poly.entity_id
_entity_poly.type
_entity_poly.pdbx_seq_one_letter_code
_entity_poly.pdbx_strand_id
1 'polypeptide(L)'
;VDSVLQHDADILPGNSGGPLVDENGQVVGVNYRMNDARQYFAISRDEALPLIETLRGGQDVDSIGLNGEAVSNGEDLYGIWVSSVKSGSPADDVGLEAGDLILRMEGIDLASDGSMADYCDILRSHGPDDVLSIEVLRFDTEELLEGQLNGRELETSFSFSDSLGTENGAESGTAGSTTDTGSNVEAEYSEYAYITDEQGILAVEVPVEWGDVEEIAWTGSDDEEFGIQLWAAPDLDAFENDWGVPGVVLSYSASLAEEGYTPADLLDSIDYGEDCTYTGREELPDGFYTGAYDVYEECGSAGSSALLLALLPEDESYLARIEVYSANEADLAASDRILDSFLVTPPGQERETNSDEAVESVFATVDDIDTSDLLYTYMLVEDPAVSVLMPDEWDDAVSDDWIVDDEAIGLLFNASPDLDGFNSGWETPGLSFYSAQVGDDPLRPVEALESNDFSDSCTYSDRVQHRHTIYGITYSGAYDIWVDCDGGDNAFVVLAALSEPADHLVLLYFLATDDADVEAFDVVSSSFYVETEATADLIAASQEASLNSASGLTEDDFMELTDDEEAVTLMVPVAWSDTLSEDWIVDGDVIGRNVAAAPDLDAFEASWEVPGVYVGVSQSLAQAMSTDEILEVFDFSDECGYDDRYELANDFFTGAYDIWIECGDVADQVFMVFAANPSDDDGTIMLLYINLVEDEDFDAFEAIISSVALGGEISQSSNQATLPTATVVTSALNLRAGPGTNYSRLATVKEGDELTVAGQNEDCAWLLVFTPSGQPGWVSGRAQYVSLDGDCATIEEVDAPAPTSGTAGGSSASATQGCYTFRNELGAELNITFTNRDTSWNKTFKVAPNGESQQCFDPGRYTYTLDAPPPWGSTNGEVTINRGDNFVFPIYGD
;
A
#
# COMPACT_ATOMS: atom_id res chain seq x y z
N VAL A 1 -22.30 13.80 -2.94
CA VAL A 1 -23.16 13.56 -4.13
C VAL A 1 -22.48 12.43 -4.83
N ASP A 2 -22.93 11.24 -4.49
CA ASP A 2 -22.11 10.04 -4.56
C ASP A 2 -22.31 9.35 -5.91
N SER A 3 -23.33 9.80 -6.67
CA SER A 3 -23.53 9.44 -8.07
C SER A 3 -24.22 10.58 -8.84
N VAL A 4 -24.11 10.58 -10.18
CA VAL A 4 -24.80 11.53 -11.06
C VAL A 4 -25.34 10.83 -12.31
N LEU A 5 -26.44 11.34 -12.86
CA LEU A 5 -26.94 10.89 -14.16
C LEU A 5 -26.08 11.46 -15.28
N GLN A 6 -25.35 10.60 -15.98
CA GLN A 6 -24.75 10.93 -17.26
C GLN A 6 -25.80 10.85 -18.38
N HIS A 7 -25.77 11.81 -19.31
CA HIS A 7 -26.64 11.80 -20.48
C HIS A 7 -25.97 12.44 -21.70
N ASP A 8 -26.54 12.23 -22.88
CA ASP A 8 -26.02 12.74 -24.16
C ASP A 8 -26.76 14.00 -24.66
N ALA A 9 -27.77 14.48 -23.91
CA ALA A 9 -28.47 15.73 -24.23
C ALA A 9 -27.54 16.94 -24.03
N ASP A 10 -27.28 17.70 -25.10
CA ASP A 10 -26.37 18.85 -25.07
C ASP A 10 -26.69 19.87 -23.95
N ILE A 11 -25.77 20.03 -22.99
CA ILE A 11 -25.78 21.12 -22.01
C ILE A 11 -24.88 22.26 -22.52
N LEU A 12 -25.37 23.50 -22.45
CA LEU A 12 -24.59 24.71 -22.71
C LEU A 12 -24.56 25.59 -21.45
N PRO A 13 -23.57 26.50 -21.31
CA PRO A 13 -23.57 27.48 -20.23
C PRO A 13 -24.90 28.22 -20.13
N GLY A 14 -25.52 28.16 -18.94
CA GLY A 14 -26.88 28.65 -18.69
C GLY A 14 -27.95 27.56 -18.57
N ASN A 15 -27.62 26.30 -18.84
CA ASN A 15 -28.50 25.14 -18.60
C ASN A 15 -28.31 24.51 -17.20
N SER A 16 -27.21 24.80 -16.49
CA SER A 16 -26.99 24.35 -15.11
C SER A 16 -28.09 24.86 -14.18
N GLY A 17 -28.62 23.97 -13.34
CA GLY A 17 -29.81 24.17 -12.51
C GLY A 17 -31.15 23.95 -13.24
N GLY A 18 -31.13 23.69 -14.55
CA GLY A 18 -32.30 23.34 -15.34
C GLY A 18 -32.69 21.86 -15.23
N PRO A 19 -33.96 21.49 -15.45
CA PRO A 19 -34.41 20.12 -15.30
C PRO A 19 -34.00 19.23 -16.50
N LEU A 20 -33.48 18.05 -16.20
CA LEU A 20 -33.49 16.91 -17.11
C LEU A 20 -34.86 16.21 -16.99
N VAL A 21 -35.52 15.93 -18.12
CA VAL A 21 -36.89 15.37 -18.13
C VAL A 21 -37.01 14.12 -19.00
N ASP A 22 -37.87 13.20 -18.58
CA ASP A 22 -38.22 12.01 -19.35
C ASP A 22 -39.20 12.32 -20.51
N GLU A 23 -39.55 11.28 -21.29
CA GLU A 23 -40.48 11.39 -22.42
C GLU A 23 -41.91 11.84 -22.03
N ASN A 24 -42.27 11.74 -20.76
CA ASN A 24 -43.55 12.18 -20.21
C ASN A 24 -43.48 13.62 -19.66
N GLY A 25 -42.29 14.25 -19.70
CA GLY A 25 -42.03 15.58 -19.17
C GLY A 25 -41.91 15.61 -17.64
N GLN A 26 -41.62 14.47 -17.02
CA GLN A 26 -41.32 14.38 -15.58
C GLN A 26 -39.84 14.68 -15.36
N VAL A 27 -39.53 15.45 -14.32
CA VAL A 27 -38.13 15.72 -13.96
C VAL A 27 -37.49 14.42 -13.47
N VAL A 28 -36.32 14.08 -14.02
CA VAL A 28 -35.52 12.92 -13.62
C VAL A 28 -34.14 13.31 -13.08
N GLY A 29 -33.72 14.57 -13.26
CA GLY A 29 -32.50 15.11 -12.65
C GLY A 29 -32.34 16.62 -12.83
N VAL A 30 -31.29 17.18 -12.24
CA VAL A 30 -30.93 18.61 -12.32
C VAL A 30 -29.55 18.75 -12.95
N ASN A 31 -29.49 19.38 -14.12
CA ASN A 31 -28.24 19.54 -14.87
C ASN A 31 -27.20 20.33 -14.06
N TYR A 32 -25.95 19.86 -14.00
CA TYR A 32 -24.91 20.47 -13.16
C TYR A 32 -23.60 20.74 -13.92
N ARG A 33 -23.03 19.75 -14.61
CA ARG A 33 -21.67 19.86 -15.20
C ARG A 33 -21.58 19.29 -16.63
N MET A 34 -20.54 19.72 -17.34
CA MET A 34 -20.00 19.06 -18.53
C MET A 34 -18.47 18.94 -18.41
N ASN A 35 -17.87 17.97 -19.09
CA ASN A 35 -16.41 17.86 -19.19
C ASN A 35 -15.90 18.08 -20.64
N ASP A 36 -14.58 18.11 -20.81
CA ASP A 36 -13.93 18.35 -22.10
C ASP A 36 -14.13 17.20 -23.10
N ALA A 37 -14.50 16.01 -22.62
CA ALA A 37 -14.92 14.85 -23.42
C ALA A 37 -16.37 14.95 -23.93
N ARG A 38 -17.09 16.06 -23.66
CA ARG A 38 -18.50 16.29 -24.03
C ARG A 38 -19.49 15.33 -23.35
N GLN A 39 -19.16 14.80 -22.18
CA GLN A 39 -20.13 14.13 -21.31
C GLN A 39 -20.89 15.19 -20.50
N TYR A 40 -22.17 14.93 -20.27
CA TYR A 40 -23.10 15.86 -19.63
C TYR A 40 -23.74 15.20 -18.41
N PHE A 41 -23.77 15.92 -17.29
CA PHE A 41 -24.13 15.35 -15.99
C PHE A 41 -25.27 16.11 -15.32
N ALA A 42 -26.17 15.35 -14.70
CA ALA A 42 -27.28 15.85 -13.91
C ALA A 42 -27.39 15.11 -12.58
N ILE A 43 -27.61 15.82 -11.48
CA ILE A 43 -27.87 15.21 -10.16
C ILE A 43 -29.22 14.50 -10.25
N SER A 44 -29.29 13.23 -9.83
CA SER A 44 -30.50 12.43 -10.00
C SER A 44 -31.68 13.02 -9.21
N ARG A 45 -32.92 12.84 -9.70
CA ARG A 45 -34.11 13.32 -8.99
C ARG A 45 -34.21 12.68 -7.60
N ASP A 46 -33.92 11.40 -7.48
CA ASP A 46 -34.16 10.67 -6.23
C ASP A 46 -33.12 11.01 -5.16
N GLU A 47 -31.93 11.46 -5.56
CA GLU A 47 -30.92 12.06 -4.67
C GLU A 47 -31.23 13.54 -4.36
N ALA A 48 -31.68 14.30 -5.37
CA ALA A 48 -32.06 15.70 -5.18
C ALA A 48 -33.33 15.87 -4.34
N LEU A 49 -34.27 14.92 -4.33
CA LEU A 49 -35.57 15.08 -3.67
C LEU A 49 -35.51 15.12 -2.13
N PRO A 50 -34.81 14.20 -1.45
CA PRO A 50 -34.54 14.30 -0.02
C PRO A 50 -33.92 15.65 0.32
N LEU A 51 -32.89 16.05 -0.43
CA LEU A 51 -32.21 17.34 -0.27
C LEU A 51 -33.16 18.53 -0.44
N ILE A 52 -34.00 18.51 -1.49
CA ILE A 52 -34.99 19.55 -1.76
C ILE A 52 -36.05 19.62 -0.64
N GLU A 53 -36.48 18.49 -0.06
CA GLU A 53 -37.41 18.52 1.06
C GLU A 53 -36.74 19.02 2.35
N THR A 54 -35.47 18.69 2.59
CA THR A 54 -34.64 19.25 3.68
C THR A 54 -34.47 20.77 3.53
N LEU A 55 -34.04 21.22 2.34
CA LEU A 55 -33.89 22.63 1.98
C LEU A 55 -35.22 23.40 2.00
N ARG A 56 -36.33 22.77 1.58
CA ARG A 56 -37.69 23.35 1.72
C ARG A 56 -38.18 23.39 3.16
N GLY A 57 -37.70 22.47 4.00
CA GLY A 57 -37.87 22.49 5.45
C GLY A 57 -37.10 23.61 6.13
N GLY A 58 -36.13 24.20 5.43
CA GLY A 58 -35.28 25.28 5.90
C GLY A 58 -33.96 24.83 6.51
N GLN A 59 -33.64 23.53 6.47
CA GLN A 59 -32.34 22.99 6.86
C GLN A 59 -31.36 23.11 5.70
N ASP A 60 -30.17 23.65 5.98
CA ASP A 60 -29.01 23.55 5.09
C ASP A 60 -28.36 22.17 5.24
N VAL A 61 -27.62 21.74 4.23
CA VAL A 61 -26.98 20.39 4.16
C VAL A 61 -25.58 20.54 3.59
N ASP A 62 -24.60 19.95 4.28
CA ASP A 62 -23.14 19.95 4.03
C ASP A 62 -22.59 21.33 3.71
N SER A 63 -23.07 22.31 4.46
CA SER A 63 -22.63 23.68 4.33
C SER A 63 -22.53 24.30 5.71
N ILE A 64 -21.35 24.84 6.00
CA ILE A 64 -21.17 25.77 7.11
C ILE A 64 -21.88 27.12 6.82
N GLY A 65 -22.57 27.26 5.67
CA GLY A 65 -23.26 28.46 5.21
C GLY A 65 -22.30 29.53 4.70
N LEU A 66 -21.18 29.10 4.12
CA LEU A 66 -20.15 29.95 3.55
C LEU A 66 -20.12 29.80 2.03
N ASN A 67 -20.00 30.92 1.31
CA ASN A 67 -19.52 30.90 -0.08
C ASN A 67 -18.09 31.43 -0.08
N GLY A 68 -17.14 30.60 -0.50
CA GLY A 68 -15.73 30.93 -0.59
C GLY A 68 -15.13 30.72 -1.97
N GLU A 69 -13.94 31.26 -2.21
CA GLU A 69 -13.09 30.93 -3.36
C GLU A 69 -11.65 30.78 -2.87
N ALA A 70 -10.92 29.77 -3.39
CA ALA A 70 -9.49 29.65 -3.13
C ALA A 70 -8.74 30.84 -3.73
N VAL A 71 -7.88 31.46 -2.92
CA VAL A 71 -7.01 32.55 -3.36
C VAL A 71 -5.59 32.17 -3.00
N SER A 72 -4.70 32.21 -3.98
CA SER A 72 -3.25 32.11 -3.79
C SER A 72 -2.58 33.18 -4.64
N ASN A 73 -1.71 33.99 -4.03
CA ASN A 73 -1.00 35.07 -4.73
C ASN A 73 0.40 34.66 -5.22
N GLY A 74 0.85 33.43 -4.92
CA GLY A 74 2.17 32.89 -5.27
C GLY A 74 3.36 33.55 -4.56
N GLU A 75 3.12 34.46 -3.62
CA GLU A 75 4.14 35.18 -2.83
C GLU A 75 3.58 35.43 -1.40
N ASP A 76 3.32 34.35 -0.65
CA ASP A 76 3.11 34.32 0.82
C ASP A 76 1.67 34.51 1.38
N LEU A 77 0.61 34.60 0.56
CA LEU A 77 -0.77 34.62 1.08
C LEU A 77 -1.69 33.68 0.30
N TYR A 78 -2.14 32.64 0.99
CA TYR A 78 -3.08 31.63 0.52
C TYR A 78 -4.22 31.43 1.53
N GLY A 79 -5.39 31.02 1.05
CA GLY A 79 -6.56 30.73 1.89
C GLY A 79 -7.90 30.76 1.15
N ILE A 80 -8.99 30.52 1.88
CA ILE A 80 -10.36 30.55 1.36
C ILE A 80 -10.98 31.93 1.60
N TRP A 81 -11.12 32.71 0.53
CA TRP A 81 -11.72 34.04 0.58
C TRP A 81 -13.24 33.95 0.76
N VAL A 82 -13.76 34.49 1.85
CA VAL A 82 -15.17 34.46 2.21
C VAL A 82 -15.95 35.51 1.43
N SER A 83 -16.67 35.07 0.41
CA SER A 83 -17.50 35.94 -0.42
C SER A 83 -18.83 36.31 0.24
N SER A 84 -19.41 35.41 1.02
CA SER A 84 -20.63 35.67 1.79
C SER A 84 -20.88 34.61 2.86
N VAL A 85 -21.52 35.02 3.96
CA VAL A 85 -21.97 34.14 5.05
C VAL A 85 -23.50 34.16 5.15
N LYS A 86 -24.11 32.99 5.34
CA LYS A 86 -25.55 32.80 5.44
C LYS A 86 -25.99 32.95 6.89
N SER A 87 -26.90 33.89 7.15
CA SER A 87 -27.31 34.12 8.54
C SER A 87 -27.96 32.91 9.23
N GLY A 88 -27.53 32.63 10.47
CA GLY A 88 -27.88 31.48 11.30
C GLY A 88 -27.28 30.15 10.82
N SER A 89 -26.16 30.20 10.09
CA SER A 89 -25.36 29.02 9.74
C SER A 89 -24.16 28.88 10.68
N PRO A 90 -23.45 27.73 10.70
CA PRO A 90 -22.23 27.58 11.50
C PRO A 90 -21.20 28.69 11.28
N ALA A 91 -21.04 29.16 10.04
CA ALA A 91 -20.20 30.31 9.70
C ALA A 91 -20.74 31.66 10.22
N ASP A 92 -22.06 31.88 10.28
CA ASP A 92 -22.62 33.11 10.89
C ASP A 92 -22.53 33.04 12.42
N ASP A 93 -22.77 31.86 12.98
CA ASP A 93 -22.75 31.59 14.41
C ASP A 93 -21.32 31.69 14.95
N VAL A 94 -20.30 31.24 14.20
CA VAL A 94 -18.89 31.51 14.53
C VAL A 94 -18.51 32.98 14.26
N GLY A 95 -19.36 33.79 13.62
CA GLY A 95 -19.07 35.20 13.38
C GLY A 95 -18.14 35.50 12.21
N LEU A 96 -18.06 34.61 11.19
CA LEU A 96 -17.41 34.93 9.91
C LEU A 96 -18.17 36.04 9.17
N GLU A 97 -17.43 36.92 8.51
CA GLU A 97 -17.96 38.02 7.71
C GLU A 97 -17.51 37.91 6.24
N ALA A 98 -18.28 38.53 5.34
CA ALA A 98 -17.87 38.63 3.94
C ALA A 98 -16.65 39.55 3.83
N GLY A 99 -15.57 39.04 3.23
CA GLY A 99 -14.28 39.70 3.14
C GLY A 99 -13.22 39.10 4.05
N ASP A 100 -13.59 38.15 4.91
CA ASP A 100 -12.62 37.34 5.66
C ASP A 100 -11.85 36.40 4.72
N LEU A 101 -10.67 35.97 5.12
CA LEU A 101 -9.86 34.95 4.46
C LEU A 101 -9.53 33.87 5.49
N ILE A 102 -10.06 32.67 5.30
CA ILE A 102 -9.76 31.53 6.16
C ILE A 102 -8.38 31.00 5.74
N LEU A 103 -7.43 31.06 6.65
CA LEU A 103 -6.04 30.66 6.44
C LEU A 103 -5.87 29.17 6.73
N ARG A 104 -6.40 28.72 7.87
CA ARG A 104 -6.32 27.33 8.33
C ARG A 104 -7.66 26.78 8.77
N MET A 105 -7.79 25.47 8.66
CA MET A 105 -8.86 24.69 9.28
C MET A 105 -8.24 23.41 9.82
N GLU A 106 -8.52 23.05 11.08
CA GLU A 106 -7.91 21.90 11.75
C GLU A 106 -6.37 21.90 11.71
N GLY A 107 -5.76 23.08 11.78
CA GLY A 107 -4.30 23.26 11.71
C GLY A 107 -3.70 23.08 10.31
N ILE A 108 -4.50 22.80 9.29
CA ILE A 108 -4.06 22.62 7.90
C ILE A 108 -4.18 23.94 7.14
N ASP A 109 -3.09 24.32 6.44
CA ASP A 109 -3.02 25.47 5.55
C ASP A 109 -3.91 25.28 4.32
N LEU A 110 -4.86 26.20 4.09
CA LEU A 110 -5.83 26.08 3.00
C LEU A 110 -5.35 26.74 1.72
N ALA A 111 -5.63 26.11 0.57
CA ALA A 111 -5.38 26.66 -0.77
C ALA A 111 -3.89 26.96 -1.08
N SER A 112 -2.98 26.21 -0.46
CA SER A 112 -1.54 26.27 -0.71
C SER A 112 -1.20 25.94 -2.17
N ASP A 113 -1.93 24.98 -2.76
CA ASP A 113 -1.90 24.58 -4.17
C ASP A 113 -2.75 25.49 -5.09
N GLY A 114 -3.45 26.46 -4.51
CA GLY A 114 -4.40 27.35 -5.21
C GLY A 114 -5.78 26.74 -5.46
N SER A 115 -6.10 25.60 -4.87
CA SER A 115 -7.38 24.90 -4.97
C SER A 115 -8.18 24.97 -3.66
N MET A 116 -9.40 24.42 -3.66
CA MET A 116 -10.23 24.26 -2.45
C MET A 116 -10.19 22.83 -1.92
N ALA A 117 -9.24 22.00 -2.34
CA ALA A 117 -9.18 20.58 -2.01
C ALA A 117 -9.21 20.37 -0.50
N ASP A 118 -8.21 20.88 0.23
CA ASP A 118 -8.09 20.73 1.68
C ASP A 118 -9.35 21.22 2.43
N TYR A 119 -9.89 22.38 2.03
CA TYR A 119 -11.13 22.92 2.61
C TYR A 119 -12.32 21.98 2.40
N CYS A 120 -12.44 21.36 1.23
CA CYS A 120 -13.54 20.47 0.93
C CYS A 120 -13.35 19.09 1.58
N ASP A 121 -12.12 18.62 1.70
CA ASP A 121 -11.81 17.32 2.25
C ASP A 121 -11.98 17.32 3.77
N ILE A 122 -11.56 18.38 4.46
CA ILE A 122 -11.86 18.59 5.89
C ILE A 122 -13.38 18.68 6.11
N LEU A 123 -14.14 19.40 5.28
CA LEU A 123 -15.60 19.44 5.46
C LEU A 123 -16.32 18.12 5.15
N ARG A 124 -15.70 17.21 4.38
CA ARG A 124 -16.26 15.90 4.05
C ARG A 124 -15.91 14.83 5.07
N SER A 125 -14.74 14.93 5.70
CA SER A 125 -14.30 14.01 6.76
C SER A 125 -14.98 14.26 8.10
N HIS A 126 -15.78 15.32 8.21
CA HIS A 126 -16.45 15.74 9.43
C HIS A 126 -17.98 15.79 9.28
N GLY A 127 -18.68 15.42 10.36
CA GLY A 127 -20.12 15.55 10.47
C GLY A 127 -20.58 17.02 10.49
N PRO A 128 -21.84 17.31 10.12
CA PRO A 128 -22.34 18.69 10.02
C PRO A 128 -22.38 19.45 11.36
N ASP A 129 -22.35 18.72 12.48
CA ASP A 129 -22.36 19.27 13.85
C ASP A 129 -20.98 19.19 14.52
N ASP A 130 -19.95 18.68 13.82
CA ASP A 130 -18.59 18.57 14.38
C ASP A 130 -17.98 19.94 14.61
N VAL A 131 -17.17 20.03 15.67
CA VAL A 131 -16.48 21.25 16.05
C VAL A 131 -15.18 21.34 15.26
N LEU A 132 -15.04 22.37 14.42
CA LEU A 132 -13.87 22.56 13.55
C LEU A 132 -13.16 23.87 13.86
N SER A 133 -11.90 23.80 14.29
CA SER A 133 -11.02 24.94 14.46
C SER A 133 -10.74 25.66 13.14
N ILE A 134 -10.77 26.99 13.18
CA ILE A 134 -10.48 27.85 12.03
C ILE A 134 -9.61 29.05 12.44
N GLU A 135 -8.69 29.43 11.56
CA GLU A 135 -7.88 30.64 11.65
C GLU A 135 -8.24 31.57 10.47
N VAL A 136 -8.52 32.84 10.76
CA VAL A 136 -9.19 33.76 9.84
C VAL A 136 -8.55 35.14 9.86
N LEU A 137 -8.14 35.63 8.69
CA LEU A 137 -7.73 37.02 8.51
C LEU A 137 -8.93 37.88 8.06
N ARG A 138 -9.36 38.83 8.90
CA ARG A 138 -10.43 39.78 8.58
C ARG A 138 -9.88 41.02 7.89
N PHE A 139 -10.07 41.15 6.58
CA PHE A 139 -9.47 42.24 5.79
C PHE A 139 -9.99 43.65 6.11
N ASP A 140 -11.22 43.79 6.63
CA ASP A 140 -11.77 45.12 6.93
C ASP A 140 -11.14 45.74 8.19
N THR A 141 -10.68 44.89 9.13
CA THR A 141 -10.04 45.30 10.39
C THR A 141 -8.55 44.95 10.46
N GLU A 142 -8.05 44.12 9.52
CA GLU A 142 -6.71 43.52 9.51
C GLU A 142 -6.43 42.72 10.79
N GLU A 143 -7.46 42.09 11.36
CA GLU A 143 -7.36 41.25 12.57
C GLU A 143 -7.18 39.78 12.16
N LEU A 144 -6.27 39.08 12.82
CA LEU A 144 -6.22 37.62 12.82
C LEU A 144 -7.18 37.13 13.91
N LEU A 145 -8.09 36.24 13.55
CA LEU A 145 -9.16 35.74 14.39
C LEU A 145 -9.07 34.23 14.43
N GLU A 146 -9.41 33.66 15.58
CA GLU A 146 -9.54 32.22 15.71
C GLU A 146 -10.88 31.88 16.32
N GLY A 147 -11.40 30.73 15.93
CA GLY A 147 -12.65 30.22 16.47
C GLY A 147 -12.86 28.77 16.09
N GLN A 148 -14.06 28.29 16.35
CA GLN A 148 -14.46 26.94 15.97
C GLN A 148 -15.86 26.97 15.35
N LEU A 149 -15.99 26.48 14.12
CA LEU A 149 -17.30 26.20 13.54
C LEU A 149 -18.02 25.19 14.43
N ASN A 150 -19.31 25.44 14.70
CA ASN A 150 -20.11 24.70 15.69
C ASN A 150 -19.57 24.73 17.15
N GLY A 151 -18.56 25.56 17.43
CA GLY A 151 -17.94 25.75 18.74
C GLY A 151 -17.87 27.21 19.15
N ARG A 152 -16.68 27.68 19.58
CA ARG A 152 -16.45 29.07 20.02
C ARG A 152 -16.55 30.07 18.85
N GLU A 153 -17.17 31.24 19.07
CA GLU A 153 -17.18 32.33 18.07
C GLU A 153 -15.75 32.79 17.72
N LEU A 154 -15.59 33.43 16.57
CA LEU A 154 -14.37 34.10 16.15
C LEU A 154 -14.07 35.23 17.12
N GLU A 155 -12.97 35.08 17.81
CA GLU A 155 -12.38 36.11 18.64
C GLU A 155 -11.02 36.48 18.06
N THR A 156 -10.54 37.68 18.35
CA THR A 156 -9.17 38.06 17.98
C THR A 156 -8.21 37.03 18.52
N SER A 157 -7.37 36.46 17.65
CA SER A 157 -6.38 35.47 18.06
C SER A 157 -5.60 36.08 19.22
N PHE A 158 -5.60 35.35 20.33
CA PHE A 158 -4.95 35.81 21.54
C PHE A 158 -3.46 35.59 21.35
N SER A 159 -2.77 36.58 20.79
CA SER A 159 -1.31 36.60 20.86
C SER A 159 -0.90 37.15 22.21
N PHE A 160 -0.27 36.29 23.01
CA PHE A 160 0.33 36.67 24.27
C PHE A 160 1.45 37.69 24.05
N SER A 161 2.16 37.61 22.92
CA SER A 161 3.17 38.60 22.53
C SER A 161 2.60 40.03 22.42
N ASP A 162 1.36 40.17 21.92
CA ASP A 162 0.66 41.47 21.82
C ASP A 162 0.23 42.01 23.19
N SER A 163 -0.10 41.12 24.14
CA SER A 163 -0.47 41.50 25.51
C SER A 163 0.71 42.04 26.31
N LEU A 164 1.93 41.57 26.03
CA LEU A 164 3.19 42.04 26.64
C LEU A 164 3.85 43.21 25.88
N GLY A 165 3.53 43.41 24.60
CA GLY A 165 4.07 44.48 23.76
C GLY A 165 3.49 45.89 24.01
N THR A 166 2.46 46.04 24.85
CA THR A 166 1.66 47.28 24.96
C THR A 166 2.06 48.25 26.08
N GLU A 167 3.36 48.55 26.24
CA GLU A 167 3.76 49.80 26.90
C GLU A 167 3.75 50.99 25.91
N ASN A 168 2.55 51.45 25.50
CA ASN A 168 2.23 52.87 25.24
C ASN A 168 0.77 53.03 24.80
N GLY A 169 -0.17 52.89 25.74
CA GLY A 169 -1.55 53.37 25.70
C GLY A 169 -2.09 53.85 24.34
N ALA A 170 -2.47 52.89 23.50
CA ALA A 170 -3.41 53.08 22.41
C ALA A 170 -4.44 51.95 22.50
N GLU A 171 -5.71 52.32 22.39
CA GLU A 171 -6.85 51.40 22.38
C GLU A 171 -6.65 50.31 21.33
N SER A 172 -7.03 49.08 21.69
CA SER A 172 -7.38 47.95 20.83
C SER A 172 -7.63 48.37 19.37
N GLY A 173 -6.80 47.87 18.46
CA GLY A 173 -6.97 48.05 17.03
C GLY A 173 -5.68 47.91 16.23
N THR A 174 -5.63 46.83 15.44
CA THR A 174 -4.97 46.77 14.12
C THR A 174 -3.44 46.56 14.12
N ALA A 175 -3.01 45.31 13.95
CA ALA A 175 -1.72 44.95 13.38
C ALA A 175 -1.84 44.90 11.84
N GLY A 176 -2.02 46.07 11.25
CA GLY A 176 -1.93 46.27 9.81
C GLY A 176 -0.49 46.18 9.33
N SER A 177 -0.25 45.25 8.41
CA SER A 177 0.98 45.16 7.61
C SER A 177 1.25 46.48 6.88
N THR A 178 2.03 47.35 7.51
CA THR A 178 2.68 48.46 6.81
C THR A 178 4.03 48.01 6.33
N THR A 179 4.17 48.03 5.00
CA THR A 179 5.43 47.96 4.28
C THR A 179 6.39 49.04 4.81
N ASP A 180 7.35 48.67 5.66
CA ASP A 180 8.56 49.46 5.89
C ASP A 180 9.81 48.66 5.51
N THR A 181 10.44 49.14 4.44
CA THR A 181 11.75 48.74 3.96
C THR A 181 12.83 49.01 5.02
N GLY A 182 13.21 47.97 5.76
CA GLY A 182 14.54 47.81 6.32
C GLY A 182 14.62 47.84 7.85
N SER A 183 15.20 46.76 8.36
CA SER A 183 15.72 46.44 9.70
C SER A 183 14.87 45.50 10.54
N ASN A 184 15.51 44.35 10.83
CA ASN A 184 15.29 43.38 11.89
C ASN A 184 14.20 42.33 11.66
N VAL A 185 14.56 41.30 10.89
CA VAL A 185 14.16 39.92 11.18
C VAL A 185 14.83 39.60 12.52
N GLU A 186 14.13 39.73 13.63
CA GLU A 186 14.70 39.47 14.95
C GLU A 186 13.83 38.48 15.72
N ALA A 187 14.30 37.23 15.72
CA ALA A 187 14.14 36.18 16.71
C ALA A 187 12.78 35.45 16.74
N GLU A 188 12.64 34.42 15.90
CA GLU A 188 11.70 33.31 16.08
C GLU A 188 12.47 31.99 15.99
N TYR A 189 11.98 30.96 16.68
CA TYR A 189 12.49 29.59 16.53
C TYR A 189 12.01 29.00 15.20
N SER A 190 12.91 28.35 14.46
CA SER A 190 12.59 27.78 13.15
C SER A 190 11.93 26.40 13.23
N GLU A 191 12.07 25.71 14.37
CA GLU A 191 11.67 24.30 14.55
C GLU A 191 11.05 24.06 15.92
N TYR A 192 10.05 23.19 15.98
CA TYR A 192 9.32 22.80 17.20
C TYR A 192 9.20 21.27 17.28
N ALA A 193 9.15 20.74 18.50
CA ALA A 193 9.00 19.32 18.80
C ALA A 193 7.79 19.10 19.71
N TYR A 194 7.03 18.04 19.43
CA TYR A 194 5.92 17.60 20.27
C TYR A 194 6.43 16.77 21.45
N ILE A 195 6.04 17.14 22.67
CA ILE A 195 6.41 16.45 23.91
C ILE A 195 5.15 15.99 24.65
N THR A 196 5.23 14.84 25.34
CA THR A 196 4.12 14.28 26.13
C THR A 196 4.66 13.52 27.36
N ASP A 197 3.85 13.36 28.41
CA ASP A 197 4.19 12.54 29.58
C ASP A 197 4.06 11.03 29.30
N GLU A 198 4.59 10.19 30.20
CA GLU A 198 4.58 8.72 30.03
C GLU A 198 3.17 8.13 29.90
N GLN A 199 2.13 8.82 30.37
CA GLN A 199 0.75 8.36 30.35
C GLN A 199 -0.08 8.98 29.21
N GLY A 200 0.49 9.90 28.43
CA GLY A 200 -0.19 10.62 27.34
C GLY A 200 -1.28 11.58 27.81
N ILE A 201 -1.22 12.01 29.08
CA ILE A 201 -2.20 12.89 29.71
C ILE A 201 -1.95 14.36 29.37
N LEU A 202 -0.72 14.79 29.24
CA LEU A 202 -0.25 16.13 28.93
C LEU A 202 0.55 16.07 27.63
N ALA A 203 0.29 16.97 26.70
CA ALA A 203 1.10 17.11 25.50
C ALA A 203 1.14 18.54 24.96
N VAL A 204 2.23 18.93 24.29
CA VAL A 204 2.44 20.29 23.75
C VAL A 204 3.57 20.33 22.71
N GLU A 205 3.61 21.35 21.85
CA GLU A 205 4.79 21.69 21.03
C GLU A 205 5.69 22.72 21.73
N VAL A 206 7.00 22.46 21.77
CA VAL A 206 8.03 23.38 22.28
C VAL A 206 9.14 23.59 21.26
N PRO A 207 9.91 24.69 21.29
CA PRO A 207 11.10 24.84 20.44
C PRO A 207 12.06 23.65 20.61
N VAL A 208 12.69 23.18 19.53
CA VAL A 208 13.65 22.05 19.58
C VAL A 208 14.81 22.35 20.55
N GLU A 209 15.17 23.62 20.70
CA GLU A 209 16.18 24.08 21.64
C GLU A 209 15.78 23.88 23.11
N TRP A 210 14.51 23.60 23.41
CA TRP A 210 13.99 23.29 24.75
C TRP A 210 13.95 21.78 25.00
N GLY A 211 14.97 21.07 24.51
CA GLY A 211 15.02 19.61 24.51
C GLY A 211 15.36 18.94 25.84
N ASP A 212 15.57 19.69 26.93
CA ASP A 212 15.68 19.11 28.28
C ASP A 212 14.28 18.99 28.89
N VAL A 213 13.74 17.77 28.87
CA VAL A 213 12.34 17.47 29.23
C VAL A 213 12.29 16.49 30.41
N GLU A 214 11.53 16.82 31.45
CA GLU A 214 11.39 15.98 32.65
C GLU A 214 9.94 15.87 33.11
N GLU A 215 9.50 14.65 33.42
CA GLU A 215 8.24 14.38 34.10
C GLU A 215 8.45 14.33 35.61
N ILE A 216 7.68 15.14 36.35
CA ILE A 216 7.82 15.31 37.79
C ILE A 216 6.46 15.13 38.47
N ALA A 217 6.42 14.40 39.58
CA ALA A 217 5.21 14.29 40.41
C ALA A 217 4.83 15.65 41.01
N TRP A 218 3.58 16.08 40.79
CA TRP A 218 3.07 17.32 41.37
C TRP A 218 2.76 17.10 42.85
N THR A 219 3.61 17.65 43.72
CA THR A 219 3.56 17.43 45.17
C THR A 219 3.26 18.71 45.97
N GLY A 220 2.52 18.55 47.06
CA GLY A 220 2.22 19.62 48.01
C GLY A 220 3.28 19.78 49.09
N SER A 221 3.08 20.78 49.97
CA SER A 221 4.01 21.11 51.06
C SER A 221 4.26 19.99 52.09
N ASP A 222 3.44 18.94 52.07
CA ASP A 222 3.53 17.76 52.96
C ASP A 222 4.10 16.51 52.23
N ASP A 223 4.70 16.65 51.04
CA ASP A 223 5.13 15.57 50.13
C ASP A 223 3.97 14.67 49.65
N GLU A 224 2.74 15.18 49.65
CA GLU A 224 1.56 14.51 49.11
C GLU A 224 1.44 14.79 47.61
N GLU A 225 1.46 13.73 46.80
CA GLU A 225 1.32 13.78 45.35
C GLU A 225 -0.16 13.88 44.98
N PHE A 226 -0.50 14.89 44.18
CA PHE A 226 -1.87 15.13 43.73
C PHE A 226 -1.99 15.26 42.21
N GLY A 227 -0.90 15.14 41.47
CA GLY A 227 -0.91 15.24 40.01
C GLY A 227 0.44 14.96 39.37
N ILE A 228 0.55 15.27 38.08
CA ILE A 228 1.77 15.17 37.29
C ILE A 228 2.16 16.53 36.75
N GLN A 229 3.45 16.70 36.43
CA GLN A 229 3.97 17.86 35.72
C GLN A 229 4.92 17.40 34.60
N LEU A 230 4.94 18.15 33.50
CA LEU A 230 5.87 17.99 32.40
C LEU A 230 6.62 19.31 32.20
N TRP A 231 7.94 19.28 32.35
CA TRP A 231 8.80 20.46 32.27
C TRP A 231 9.65 20.38 31.00
N ALA A 232 9.84 21.49 30.30
CA ALA A 232 10.73 21.58 29.15
C ALA A 232 11.47 22.91 29.08
N ALA A 233 12.79 22.88 28.92
CA ALA A 233 13.65 24.06 28.80
C ALA A 233 14.94 23.72 28.04
N PRO A 234 15.76 24.71 27.66
CA PRO A 234 17.11 24.43 27.13
C PRO A 234 18.05 23.76 28.14
N ASP A 235 17.83 23.99 29.44
CA ASP A 235 18.57 23.43 30.57
C ASP A 235 17.70 23.55 31.83
N LEU A 236 17.13 22.45 32.32
CA LEU A 236 16.18 22.44 33.43
C LEU A 236 16.85 22.79 34.77
N ASP A 237 18.10 22.37 34.98
CA ASP A 237 18.91 22.71 36.16
C ASP A 237 19.09 24.24 36.30
N ALA A 238 19.30 24.92 35.17
CA ALA A 238 19.42 26.37 35.11
C ALA A 238 18.07 27.07 35.18
N PHE A 239 17.05 26.54 34.47
CA PHE A 239 15.67 27.05 34.46
C PHE A 239 15.08 27.21 35.86
N GLU A 240 15.26 26.21 36.74
CA GLU A 240 14.72 26.25 38.11
C GLU A 240 15.25 27.43 38.95
N ASN A 241 16.42 27.97 38.59
CA ASN A 241 17.17 28.92 39.44
C ASN A 241 17.54 30.24 38.76
N ASP A 242 17.34 30.37 37.44
CA ASP A 242 17.73 31.54 36.65
C ASP A 242 16.62 31.96 35.69
N TRP A 243 15.99 33.10 35.99
CA TRP A 243 14.99 33.74 35.14
C TRP A 243 15.47 34.05 33.71
N GLY A 244 16.78 34.05 33.46
CA GLY A 244 17.34 34.22 32.12
C GLY A 244 17.24 33.00 31.20
N VAL A 245 16.73 31.87 31.69
CA VAL A 245 16.52 30.64 30.91
C VAL A 245 15.02 30.49 30.64
N PRO A 246 14.58 30.39 29.37
CA PRO A 246 13.17 30.19 29.05
C PRO A 246 12.76 28.73 29.28
N GLY A 247 11.46 28.47 29.33
CA GLY A 247 10.93 27.12 29.51
C GLY A 247 9.43 27.10 29.74
N VAL A 248 8.86 25.88 29.73
CA VAL A 248 7.45 25.62 30.03
C VAL A 248 7.30 24.58 31.14
N VAL A 249 6.29 24.76 31.99
CA VAL A 249 5.83 23.76 32.96
C VAL A 249 4.34 23.52 32.75
N LEU A 250 3.99 22.29 32.39
CA LEU A 250 2.61 21.80 32.30
C LEU A 250 2.29 21.03 33.56
N SER A 251 1.06 21.12 34.06
CA SER A 251 0.62 20.38 35.25
C SER A 251 -0.81 19.89 35.09
N TYR A 252 -1.10 18.68 35.58
CA TYR A 252 -2.41 18.05 35.56
C TYR A 252 -2.78 17.49 36.93
N SER A 253 -4.02 17.68 37.37
CA SER A 253 -4.54 17.06 38.60
C SER A 253 -6.06 16.86 38.58
N ALA A 254 -6.51 15.59 38.55
CA ALA A 254 -7.89 15.23 38.86
C ALA A 254 -8.23 15.40 40.34
N SER A 255 -7.27 15.10 41.23
CA SER A 255 -7.53 15.10 42.68
C SER A 255 -7.76 16.50 43.25
N LEU A 256 -7.07 17.53 42.74
CA LEU A 256 -7.33 18.91 43.12
C LEU A 256 -8.73 19.38 42.68
N ALA A 257 -9.19 18.94 41.50
CA ALA A 257 -10.55 19.21 41.04
C ALA A 257 -11.58 18.52 41.94
N GLU A 258 -11.37 17.26 42.33
CA GLU A 258 -12.22 16.55 43.30
C GLU A 258 -12.28 17.24 44.68
N GLU A 259 -11.18 17.87 45.09
CA GLU A 259 -11.11 18.67 46.33
C GLU A 259 -11.78 20.05 46.21
N GLY A 260 -12.18 20.44 44.99
CA GLY A 260 -12.90 21.67 44.69
C GLY A 260 -12.01 22.90 44.55
N TYR A 261 -10.74 22.71 44.17
CA TYR A 261 -9.87 23.82 43.78
C TYR A 261 -10.36 24.45 42.47
N THR A 262 -10.14 25.76 42.33
CA THR A 262 -10.49 26.54 41.13
C THR A 262 -9.24 27.04 40.41
N PRO A 263 -9.33 27.47 39.13
CA PRO A 263 -8.22 28.11 38.44
C PRO A 263 -7.61 29.27 39.24
N ALA A 264 -8.44 30.08 39.91
CA ALA A 264 -7.98 31.15 40.77
C ALA A 264 -7.17 30.66 41.97
N ASP A 265 -7.51 29.51 42.57
CA ASP A 265 -6.74 28.91 43.66
C ASP A 265 -5.38 28.39 43.18
N LEU A 266 -5.29 27.88 41.94
CA LEU A 266 -4.03 27.45 41.33
C LEU A 266 -3.09 28.64 41.09
N LEU A 267 -3.61 29.74 40.55
CA LEU A 267 -2.82 30.95 40.33
C LEU A 267 -2.41 31.61 41.65
N ASP A 268 -3.33 31.70 42.63
CA ASP A 268 -3.03 32.24 43.97
C ASP A 268 -1.99 31.41 44.75
N SER A 269 -1.70 30.17 44.31
CA SER A 269 -0.68 29.32 44.90
C SER A 269 0.75 29.73 44.54
N ILE A 270 0.92 30.56 43.50
CA ILE A 270 2.21 31.04 43.03
C ILE A 270 2.33 32.55 43.29
N ASP A 271 3.48 32.98 43.80
CA ASP A 271 3.79 34.40 44.00
C ASP A 271 5.26 34.67 43.64
N TYR A 272 5.48 35.18 42.43
CA TYR A 272 6.80 35.62 41.95
C TYR A 272 7.14 37.07 42.35
N GLY A 273 6.33 37.73 43.19
CA GLY A 273 6.48 39.15 43.52
C GLY A 273 7.77 39.55 44.25
N GLU A 274 8.57 38.60 44.74
CA GLU A 274 9.93 38.90 45.25
C GLU A 274 10.94 39.19 44.14
N ASP A 275 10.78 38.55 42.98
CA ASP A 275 11.72 38.59 41.86
C ASP A 275 11.14 39.23 40.58
N CYS A 276 9.82 39.37 40.49
CA CYS A 276 9.09 39.90 39.35
C CYS A 276 8.11 41.02 39.74
N THR A 277 7.70 41.82 38.75
CA THR A 277 6.59 42.76 38.83
C THR A 277 5.31 42.10 38.33
N TYR A 278 4.35 41.89 39.22
CA TYR A 278 3.02 41.39 38.85
C TYR A 278 2.22 42.48 38.10
N THR A 279 1.73 42.14 36.90
CA THR A 279 1.02 43.10 36.03
C THR A 279 -0.50 43.00 36.17
N GLY A 280 -1.04 41.81 36.42
CA GLY A 280 -2.46 41.59 36.69
C GLY A 280 -2.93 40.18 36.39
N ARG A 281 -4.18 39.91 36.78
CA ARG A 281 -4.95 38.72 36.39
C ARG A 281 -5.96 39.12 35.35
N GLU A 282 -6.05 38.33 34.30
CA GLU A 282 -7.14 38.40 33.33
C GLU A 282 -7.87 37.06 33.32
N GLU A 283 -9.20 37.12 33.21
CA GLU A 283 -10.01 35.92 33.03
C GLU A 283 -9.96 35.52 31.56
N LEU A 284 -9.95 34.22 31.28
CA LEU A 284 -10.13 33.76 29.90
C LEU A 284 -11.54 34.12 29.41
N PRO A 285 -11.73 34.31 28.09
CA PRO A 285 -13.05 34.38 27.49
C PRO A 285 -13.90 33.14 27.82
N ASP A 286 -15.23 33.28 27.80
CA ASP A 286 -16.14 32.17 28.10
C ASP A 286 -15.97 31.03 27.05
N GLY A 287 -15.62 29.81 27.48
CA GLY A 287 -15.39 28.64 26.61
C GLY A 287 -15.48 27.29 27.35
N PHE A 288 -15.08 26.18 26.69
CA PHE A 288 -15.12 24.81 27.26
C PHE A 288 -14.31 24.64 28.57
N TYR A 289 -13.37 25.55 28.81
CA TYR A 289 -12.65 25.68 30.06
C TYR A 289 -13.03 26.99 30.74
N THR A 290 -13.26 26.93 32.04
CA THR A 290 -13.15 28.10 32.91
C THR A 290 -11.68 28.28 33.29
N GLY A 291 -11.15 29.50 33.17
CA GLY A 291 -9.73 29.73 33.42
C GLY A 291 -9.37 31.19 33.55
N ALA A 292 -8.16 31.43 34.02
CA ALA A 292 -7.59 32.76 34.15
C ALA A 292 -6.08 32.65 33.97
N TYR A 293 -5.43 33.78 33.69
CA TYR A 293 -3.98 33.85 33.65
C TYR A 293 -3.43 35.06 34.41
N ASP A 294 -2.25 34.87 34.98
CA ASP A 294 -1.45 35.89 35.66
C ASP A 294 -0.19 36.16 34.85
N VAL A 295 0.17 37.44 34.75
CA VAL A 295 1.39 37.89 34.04
C VAL A 295 2.36 38.55 35.01
N TYR A 296 3.63 38.20 34.86
CA TYR A 296 4.76 38.75 35.59
C TYR A 296 5.81 39.28 34.61
N GLU A 297 6.33 40.46 34.88
CA GLU A 297 7.35 41.14 34.06
C GLU A 297 8.56 41.56 34.91
N GLU A 298 9.63 42.00 34.26
CA GLU A 298 10.87 42.42 34.90
C GLU A 298 11.43 41.37 35.88
N CYS A 299 11.27 40.09 35.53
CA CYS A 299 11.68 38.96 36.36
C CYS A 299 13.21 38.84 36.42
N GLY A 300 13.73 38.80 37.65
CA GLY A 300 15.15 38.62 37.91
C GLY A 300 16.02 39.74 37.33
N SER A 301 17.32 39.46 37.12
CA SER A 301 18.24 40.44 36.52
C SER A 301 18.22 40.47 35.00
N ALA A 302 17.59 39.47 34.37
CA ALA A 302 17.44 39.36 32.92
C ALA A 302 16.30 40.26 32.39
N GLY A 303 15.30 40.56 33.23
CA GLY A 303 14.13 41.33 32.82
C GLY A 303 13.13 40.49 32.05
N SER A 304 13.09 39.18 32.31
CA SER A 304 12.23 38.20 31.65
C SER A 304 10.76 38.41 32.02
N SER A 305 9.87 37.74 31.29
CA SER A 305 8.45 37.63 31.61
C SER A 305 8.08 36.19 31.94
N ALA A 306 7.01 36.03 32.72
CA ALA A 306 6.39 34.74 32.99
C ALA A 306 4.87 34.84 32.88
N LEU A 307 4.28 33.85 32.23
CA LEU A 307 2.84 33.63 32.10
C LEU A 307 2.44 32.43 32.92
N LEU A 308 1.38 32.55 33.70
CA LEU A 308 0.76 31.44 34.40
C LEU A 308 -0.69 31.34 33.97
N LEU A 309 -1.06 30.25 33.31
CA LEU A 309 -2.41 29.95 32.88
C LEU A 309 -2.97 28.78 33.70
N ALA A 310 -4.20 28.90 34.19
CA ALA A 310 -4.91 27.83 34.89
C ALA A 310 -6.27 27.55 34.23
N LEU A 311 -6.59 26.27 34.05
CA LEU A 311 -7.75 25.79 33.30
C LEU A 311 -8.54 24.73 34.10
N LEU A 312 -9.87 24.75 33.98
CA LEU A 312 -10.82 23.80 34.54
C LEU A 312 -11.93 23.53 33.50
N PRO A 313 -12.10 22.30 32.97
CA PRO A 313 -13.15 21.98 32.02
C PRO A 313 -14.55 22.11 32.63
N GLU A 314 -15.58 22.27 31.79
CA GLU A 314 -16.98 22.41 32.24
C GLU A 314 -17.49 21.24 33.11
N ASP A 315 -16.97 20.03 32.90
CA ASP A 315 -17.34 18.85 33.68
C ASP A 315 -16.62 18.75 35.04
N GLU A 316 -15.75 19.73 35.33
CA GLU A 316 -14.94 19.85 36.56
C GLU A 316 -14.08 18.59 36.81
N SER A 317 -13.70 17.85 35.76
CA SER A 317 -13.02 16.56 35.88
C SER A 317 -11.54 16.64 36.30
N TYR A 318 -10.84 17.74 35.98
CA TYR A 318 -9.44 17.96 36.33
C TYR A 318 -9.07 19.45 36.36
N LEU A 319 -7.91 19.77 36.93
CA LEU A 319 -7.29 21.08 36.80
C LEU A 319 -6.00 20.95 35.99
N ALA A 320 -5.79 21.88 35.07
CA ALA A 320 -4.54 22.02 34.33
C ALA A 320 -3.89 23.38 34.60
N ARG A 321 -2.55 23.41 34.62
CA ARG A 321 -1.76 24.64 34.73
C ARG A 321 -0.65 24.65 33.71
N ILE A 322 -0.42 25.79 33.09
CA ILE A 322 0.69 26.03 32.16
C ILE A 322 1.47 27.23 32.68
N GLU A 323 2.79 27.11 32.78
CA GLU A 323 3.68 28.21 33.11
C GLU A 323 4.68 28.38 31.97
N VAL A 324 4.76 29.56 31.35
CA VAL A 324 5.70 29.83 30.25
C VAL A 324 6.62 30.99 30.64
N TYR A 325 7.93 30.80 30.46
CA TYR A 325 8.96 31.74 30.83
C TYR A 325 9.66 32.22 29.57
N SER A 326 9.71 33.53 29.39
CA SER A 326 10.26 34.14 28.18
C SER A 326 11.35 35.15 28.56
N ALA A 327 12.59 34.88 28.16
CA ALA A 327 13.72 35.75 28.44
C ALA A 327 13.99 36.77 27.31
N ASN A 328 13.47 36.50 26.11
CA ASN A 328 13.62 37.35 24.92
C ASN A 328 12.41 37.24 23.97
N GLU A 329 12.46 37.98 22.86
CA GLU A 329 11.36 38.09 21.88
C GLU A 329 11.06 36.78 21.14
N ALA A 330 12.05 35.91 20.89
CA ALA A 330 11.79 34.56 20.35
C ALA A 330 11.06 33.67 21.34
N ASP A 331 11.41 33.76 22.63
CA ASP A 331 10.74 33.00 23.68
C ASP A 331 9.30 33.47 23.88
N LEU A 332 9.02 34.74 23.57
CA LEU A 332 7.66 35.29 23.54
C LEU A 332 6.87 34.77 22.35
N ALA A 333 7.46 34.74 21.15
CA ALA A 333 6.80 34.15 19.98
C ALA A 333 6.53 32.64 20.17
N ALA A 334 7.45 31.90 20.80
CA ALA A 334 7.26 30.49 21.13
C ALA A 334 6.09 30.26 22.09
N SER A 335 5.81 31.20 22.98
CA SER A 335 4.76 31.04 23.99
C SER A 335 3.36 30.96 23.38
N ASP A 336 3.09 31.66 22.26
CA ASP A 336 1.82 31.56 21.54
C ASP A 336 1.61 30.12 21.05
N ARG A 337 2.62 29.56 20.37
CA ARG A 337 2.57 28.19 19.84
C ARG A 337 2.48 27.10 20.92
N ILE A 338 3.13 27.31 22.05
CA ILE A 338 3.03 26.42 23.22
C ILE A 338 1.61 26.39 23.77
N LEU A 339 0.92 27.53 23.82
CA LEU A 339 -0.45 27.60 24.30
C LEU A 339 -1.44 26.98 23.30
N ASP A 340 -1.21 27.18 22.00
CA ASP A 340 -2.09 26.67 20.94
C ASP A 340 -2.05 25.14 20.79
N SER A 341 -0.88 24.54 21.02
CA SER A 341 -0.65 23.10 20.86
C SER A 341 -0.92 22.27 22.12
N PHE A 342 -1.25 22.92 23.25
CA PHE A 342 -1.43 22.25 24.53
C PHE A 342 -2.69 21.35 24.56
N LEU A 343 -2.51 20.08 24.95
CA LEU A 343 -3.55 19.06 25.02
C LEU A 343 -3.57 18.33 26.37
N VAL A 344 -4.76 17.99 26.87
CA VAL A 344 -4.97 17.17 28.08
C VAL A 344 -5.89 15.98 27.83
N THR A 345 -5.46 14.76 28.19
CA THR A 345 -6.20 13.49 28.03
C THR A 345 -6.36 12.73 29.37
N PRO A 346 -7.46 12.87 30.11
CA PRO A 346 -7.62 12.27 31.44
C PRO A 346 -7.60 10.73 31.46
N PRO A 347 -6.99 10.08 32.47
CA PRO A 347 -6.97 8.62 32.60
C PRO A 347 -8.33 8.06 33.03
N GLY A 348 -8.85 7.07 32.29
CA GLY A 348 -10.09 6.37 32.62
C GLY A 348 -11.31 6.71 31.74
N GLN A 349 -11.14 7.55 30.71
CA GLN A 349 -11.97 7.49 29.51
C GLN A 349 -11.57 6.25 28.71
N GLU A 350 -12.00 5.06 29.15
CA GLU A 350 -12.11 3.91 28.27
C GLU A 350 -13.03 4.32 27.12
N ARG A 351 -12.56 4.18 25.87
CA ARG A 351 -13.40 4.28 24.66
C ARG A 351 -14.77 3.64 24.97
N GLU A 352 -15.82 4.45 25.06
CA GLU A 352 -17.18 3.95 24.87
C GLU A 352 -17.23 3.48 23.42
N THR A 353 -16.90 2.20 23.25
CA THR A 353 -17.19 1.42 22.07
C THR A 353 -18.71 1.33 21.97
N ASN A 354 -19.31 2.37 21.38
CA ASN A 354 -20.49 2.14 20.57
C ASN A 354 -20.01 1.31 19.38
N SER A 355 -20.05 -0.01 19.58
CA SER A 355 -20.20 -0.97 18.50
C SER A 355 -21.38 -0.48 17.65
N ASP A 356 -21.07 0.06 16.46
CA ASP A 356 -21.86 0.00 15.21
C ASP A 356 -21.68 1.23 14.29
N GLU A 357 -20.88 2.25 14.62
CA GLU A 357 -20.65 3.41 13.72
C GLU A 357 -19.19 3.95 13.74
N ALA A 358 -18.19 3.07 13.73
CA ALA A 358 -16.77 3.47 13.63
C ALA A 358 -15.98 2.56 12.65
N VAL A 359 -16.57 2.27 11.50
CA VAL A 359 -15.91 1.46 10.46
C VAL A 359 -16.00 2.20 9.14
N GLU A 360 -15.23 3.28 8.97
CA GLU A 360 -15.01 3.83 7.62
C GLU A 360 -13.78 4.76 7.45
N SER A 361 -12.85 4.90 8.41
CA SER A 361 -11.71 5.82 8.19
C SER A 361 -10.37 5.51 8.89
N VAL A 362 -10.00 4.26 9.20
CA VAL A 362 -8.84 4.00 10.11
C VAL A 362 -7.69 3.17 9.55
N PHE A 363 -7.72 2.72 8.30
CA PHE A 363 -6.65 1.83 7.82
C PHE A 363 -6.10 2.23 6.45
N ALA A 364 -5.21 3.22 6.41
CA ALA A 364 -4.36 3.43 5.24
C ALA A 364 -3.57 2.14 4.95
N THR A 365 -3.58 1.71 3.71
CA THR A 365 -2.88 0.53 3.16
C THR A 365 -1.73 0.97 2.27
N VAL A 366 -0.94 0.01 1.78
CA VAL A 366 0.14 0.32 0.82
C VAL A 366 -0.42 0.88 -0.49
N ASP A 367 -1.61 0.44 -0.89
CA ASP A 367 -2.26 0.86 -2.13
C ASP A 367 -2.77 2.31 -2.08
N ASP A 368 -2.93 2.89 -0.89
CA ASP A 368 -3.33 4.28 -0.70
C ASP A 368 -2.17 5.28 -0.93
N ILE A 369 -0.95 4.78 -1.12
CA ILE A 369 0.23 5.61 -1.35
C ILE A 369 0.34 5.93 -2.84
N ASP A 370 0.05 7.18 -3.22
CA ASP A 370 0.13 7.63 -4.60
C ASP A 370 1.59 7.71 -5.09
N THR A 371 1.96 6.79 -5.99
CA THR A 371 3.27 6.77 -6.66
C THR A 371 3.20 7.20 -8.13
N SER A 372 2.04 7.65 -8.63
CA SER A 372 1.77 7.78 -10.07
C SER A 372 2.56 8.90 -10.77
N ASP A 373 2.93 9.95 -10.03
CA ASP A 373 3.66 11.11 -10.52
C ASP A 373 5.15 11.14 -10.10
N LEU A 374 5.68 10.03 -9.55
CA LEU A 374 7.05 9.93 -9.04
C LEU A 374 8.06 9.49 -10.11
N LEU A 375 9.36 9.75 -9.84
CA LEU A 375 10.44 9.45 -10.79
C LEU A 375 10.77 7.96 -10.93
N TYR A 376 10.53 7.16 -9.89
CA TYR A 376 10.66 5.71 -9.92
C TYR A 376 9.31 5.03 -10.10
N THR A 377 9.34 3.82 -10.66
CA THR A 377 8.26 2.84 -10.48
C THR A 377 8.53 2.04 -9.22
N TYR A 378 7.48 1.75 -8.45
CA TYR A 378 7.61 1.07 -7.17
C TYR A 378 7.00 -0.34 -7.23
N MET A 379 7.57 -1.23 -6.45
CA MET A 379 7.04 -2.57 -6.19
C MET A 379 6.97 -2.81 -4.69
N LEU A 380 5.92 -3.51 -4.24
CA LEU A 380 5.86 -4.02 -2.88
C LEU A 380 6.84 -5.18 -2.75
N VAL A 381 7.74 -5.07 -1.77
CA VAL A 381 8.64 -6.16 -1.39
C VAL A 381 8.23 -6.65 -0.01
N GLU A 382 7.98 -7.95 0.08
CA GLU A 382 7.64 -8.63 1.33
C GLU A 382 8.82 -9.47 1.80
N ASP A 383 9.49 -9.04 2.86
CA ASP A 383 10.58 -9.76 3.51
C ASP A 383 10.29 -9.94 5.01
N PRO A 384 10.73 -11.05 5.64
CA PRO A 384 10.56 -11.23 7.08
C PRO A 384 11.17 -10.11 7.94
N ALA A 385 12.17 -9.38 7.44
CA ALA A 385 12.69 -8.21 8.13
C ALA A 385 11.74 -7.00 8.03
N VAL A 386 11.10 -6.79 6.87
CA VAL A 386 10.24 -5.64 6.58
C VAL A 386 9.45 -5.89 5.29
N SER A 387 8.22 -5.39 5.24
CA SER A 387 7.44 -5.23 4.01
C SER A 387 7.36 -3.75 3.65
N VAL A 388 7.64 -3.35 2.41
CA VAL A 388 7.81 -1.94 2.04
C VAL A 388 7.70 -1.72 0.52
N LEU A 389 7.22 -0.55 0.08
CA LEU A 389 7.32 -0.13 -1.33
C LEU A 389 8.74 0.36 -1.63
N MET A 390 9.35 -0.19 -2.67
CA MET A 390 10.69 0.20 -3.10
C MET A 390 10.76 0.44 -4.60
N PRO A 391 11.71 1.27 -5.08
CA PRO A 391 11.98 1.39 -6.50
C PRO A 391 12.28 0.02 -7.14
N ASP A 392 11.59 -0.31 -8.24
CA ASP A 392 11.74 -1.57 -8.99
C ASP A 392 13.18 -1.78 -9.51
N GLU A 393 13.92 -0.69 -9.71
CA GLU A 393 15.34 -0.75 -10.13
C GLU A 393 16.30 -1.17 -9.00
N TRP A 394 15.85 -1.28 -7.75
CA TRP A 394 16.68 -1.68 -6.60
C TRP A 394 16.62 -3.21 -6.40
N ASP A 395 16.91 -3.95 -7.47
CA ASP A 395 16.68 -5.40 -7.60
C ASP A 395 17.81 -6.29 -7.01
N ASP A 396 18.96 -5.72 -6.65
CA ASP A 396 20.02 -6.42 -5.93
C ASP A 396 19.75 -6.37 -4.43
N ALA A 397 18.94 -7.33 -3.95
CA ALA A 397 18.47 -7.42 -2.58
C ALA A 397 18.97 -8.68 -1.84
N VAL A 398 19.29 -8.53 -0.55
CA VAL A 398 19.77 -9.62 0.33
C VAL A 398 19.26 -9.46 1.76
N SER A 399 18.68 -10.55 2.30
CA SER A 399 18.27 -10.69 3.70
C SER A 399 19.24 -11.58 4.49
N ASP A 400 19.53 -11.22 5.73
CA ASP A 400 20.42 -11.95 6.65
C ASP A 400 20.02 -11.71 8.12
N ASP A 401 20.67 -12.39 9.06
CA ASP A 401 20.48 -12.15 10.49
C ASP A 401 21.17 -10.83 10.90
N TRP A 402 20.50 -9.99 11.68
CA TRP A 402 21.15 -8.86 12.35
C TRP A 402 21.94 -9.36 13.56
N ILE A 403 23.26 -9.43 13.42
CA ILE A 403 24.18 -9.97 14.43
C ILE A 403 24.88 -8.85 15.21
N VAL A 404 24.73 -8.87 16.54
CA VAL A 404 25.48 -8.03 17.48
C VAL A 404 26.22 -8.94 18.47
N ASP A 405 27.53 -8.74 18.65
CA ASP A 405 28.37 -9.53 19.58
C ASP A 405 28.28 -11.07 19.41
N ASP A 406 28.22 -11.55 18.17
CA ASP A 406 28.05 -12.97 17.79
C ASP A 406 26.66 -13.58 18.15
N GLU A 407 25.66 -12.75 18.46
CA GLU A 407 24.28 -13.14 18.73
C GLU A 407 23.33 -12.49 17.72
N ALA A 408 22.42 -13.28 17.13
CA ALA A 408 21.37 -12.77 16.26
C ALA A 408 20.30 -12.10 17.13
N ILE A 409 20.11 -10.79 16.95
CA ILE A 409 19.17 -9.98 17.72
C ILE A 409 17.94 -9.55 16.90
N GLY A 410 17.99 -9.74 15.59
CA GLY A 410 16.93 -9.35 14.67
C GLY A 410 17.23 -9.82 13.25
N LEU A 411 16.56 -9.22 12.28
CA LEU A 411 16.71 -9.46 10.85
C LEU A 411 17.23 -8.21 10.15
N LEU A 412 17.90 -8.42 9.04
CA LEU A 412 18.46 -7.39 8.18
C LEU A 412 17.99 -7.65 6.75
N PHE A 413 17.55 -6.60 6.07
CA PHE A 413 17.24 -6.60 4.65
C PHE A 413 17.97 -5.43 3.98
N ASN A 414 18.66 -5.69 2.86
CA ASN A 414 19.35 -4.67 2.08
C ASN A 414 18.86 -4.70 0.64
N ALA A 415 18.75 -3.54 0.00
CA ALA A 415 18.39 -3.41 -1.40
C ALA A 415 19.11 -2.22 -2.04
N SER A 416 19.52 -2.37 -3.29
CA SER A 416 20.20 -1.33 -4.08
C SER A 416 20.19 -1.73 -5.57
N PRO A 417 20.39 -0.80 -6.51
CA PRO A 417 20.72 -1.16 -7.90
C PRO A 417 22.08 -1.87 -8.06
N ASP A 418 23.00 -1.72 -7.09
CA ASP A 418 24.30 -2.41 -7.03
C ASP A 418 24.75 -2.51 -5.56
N LEU A 419 24.47 -3.64 -4.93
CA LEU A 419 24.71 -3.83 -3.50
C LEU A 419 26.21 -3.81 -3.14
N ASP A 420 27.08 -4.27 -4.04
CA ASP A 420 28.53 -4.16 -3.87
C ASP A 420 28.96 -2.67 -3.88
N GLY A 421 28.32 -1.85 -4.72
CA GLY A 421 28.49 -0.40 -4.78
C GLY A 421 28.06 0.30 -3.49
N PHE A 422 26.81 0.09 -3.08
CA PHE A 422 26.22 0.65 -1.85
C PHE A 422 27.04 0.29 -0.61
N ASN A 423 27.46 -0.98 -0.48
CA ASN A 423 28.27 -1.44 0.66
C ASN A 423 29.72 -0.93 0.66
N SER A 424 30.21 -0.36 -0.45
CA SER A 424 31.62 0.02 -0.60
C SER A 424 31.88 1.50 -0.77
N GLY A 425 30.84 2.35 -0.82
CA GLY A 425 30.98 3.80 -0.97
C GLY A 425 29.67 4.58 -0.85
N TRP A 426 29.71 5.86 -1.26
CA TRP A 426 28.62 6.84 -1.13
C TRP A 426 28.06 7.32 -2.48
N GLU A 427 28.35 6.60 -3.56
CA GLU A 427 28.00 6.98 -4.95
C GLU A 427 26.86 6.11 -5.53
N THR A 428 26.38 5.12 -4.78
CA THR A 428 25.34 4.18 -5.22
C THR A 428 24.22 4.22 -4.21
N PRO A 429 22.98 4.58 -4.61
CA PRO A 429 21.86 4.64 -3.69
C PRO A 429 21.46 3.25 -3.21
N GLY A 430 20.74 3.19 -2.12
CA GLY A 430 20.31 1.93 -1.54
C GLY A 430 19.80 2.10 -0.12
N LEU A 431 19.30 1.00 0.43
CA LEU A 431 18.80 0.95 1.79
C LEU A 431 19.22 -0.32 2.54
N SER A 432 19.20 -0.20 3.86
CA SER A 432 19.33 -1.30 4.82
C SER A 432 18.29 -1.14 5.91
N PHE A 433 17.34 -2.08 5.97
CA PHE A 433 16.41 -2.23 7.09
C PHE A 433 16.98 -3.21 8.11
N TYR A 434 16.94 -2.82 9.37
CA TYR A 434 17.20 -3.68 10.52
C TYR A 434 15.93 -3.71 11.36
N SER A 435 15.41 -4.90 11.62
CA SER A 435 14.23 -5.06 12.46
C SER A 435 14.51 -6.04 13.59
N ALA A 436 14.01 -5.72 14.77
CA ALA A 436 14.15 -6.58 15.92
C ALA A 436 12.93 -6.51 16.82
N GLN A 437 12.52 -7.67 17.34
CA GLN A 437 11.52 -7.72 18.38
C GLN A 437 12.05 -7.08 19.65
N VAL A 438 11.22 -6.24 20.26
CA VAL A 438 11.60 -5.46 21.42
C VAL A 438 11.13 -6.16 22.70
N GLY A 439 12.03 -6.28 23.68
CA GLY A 439 11.74 -6.90 24.97
C GLY A 439 11.02 -5.96 25.94
N ASP A 440 10.93 -6.35 27.22
CA ASP A 440 10.27 -5.57 28.30
C ASP A 440 10.86 -4.16 28.55
N ASP A 441 11.99 -3.81 27.92
CA ASP A 441 12.71 -2.52 28.06
C ASP A 441 13.12 -2.04 26.66
N PRO A 442 12.23 -1.34 25.94
CA PRO A 442 12.46 -0.99 24.54
C PRO A 442 13.55 0.06 24.37
N LEU A 443 14.51 -0.21 23.49
CA LEU A 443 15.45 0.81 23.00
C LEU A 443 14.62 1.92 22.35
N ARG A 444 14.74 3.14 22.87
CA ARG A 444 14.02 4.29 22.33
C ARG A 444 14.62 4.65 20.97
N PRO A 445 13.82 4.98 19.94
CA PRO A 445 14.33 5.35 18.62
C PRO A 445 15.43 6.41 18.65
N VAL A 446 15.27 7.43 19.50
CA VAL A 446 16.26 8.50 19.71
C VAL A 446 17.61 7.97 20.19
N GLU A 447 17.63 6.99 21.11
CA GLU A 447 18.87 6.39 21.61
C GLU A 447 19.56 5.54 20.53
N ALA A 448 18.78 4.89 19.65
CA ALA A 448 19.34 4.15 18.53
C ALA A 448 20.03 5.09 17.53
N LEU A 449 19.46 6.26 17.25
CA LEU A 449 20.07 7.27 16.39
C LEU A 449 21.38 7.83 17.00
N GLU A 450 21.41 8.15 18.29
CA GLU A 450 22.61 8.66 18.97
C GLU A 450 23.80 7.70 18.94
N SER A 451 23.55 6.40 18.73
CA SER A 451 24.61 5.39 18.61
C SER A 451 25.32 5.40 17.25
N ASN A 452 24.78 6.12 16.26
CA ASN A 452 25.31 6.25 14.91
C ASN A 452 26.08 7.57 14.73
N ASP A 453 27.35 7.50 14.35
CA ASP A 453 28.18 8.68 14.08
C ASP A 453 28.93 8.51 12.75
N PHE A 454 28.55 9.33 11.76
CA PHE A 454 29.14 9.35 10.42
C PHE A 454 30.02 10.57 10.17
N SER A 455 30.37 11.35 11.21
CA SER A 455 31.11 12.61 11.07
C SER A 455 32.53 12.48 10.50
N ASP A 456 33.08 11.27 10.45
CA ASP A 456 34.37 10.98 9.80
C ASP A 456 34.29 11.07 8.26
N SER A 457 33.11 10.88 7.67
CA SER A 457 32.88 10.89 6.21
C SER A 457 31.79 11.89 5.77
N CYS A 458 30.79 12.16 6.59
CA CYS A 458 29.65 13.01 6.26
C CYS A 458 29.57 14.26 7.16
N THR A 459 28.75 15.23 6.74
CA THR A 459 28.38 16.40 7.53
C THR A 459 26.98 16.20 8.07
N TYR A 460 26.79 16.22 9.40
CA TYR A 460 25.46 16.20 9.99
C TYR A 460 24.65 17.42 9.52
N SER A 461 23.42 17.20 9.08
CA SER A 461 22.49 18.24 8.67
C SER A 461 21.46 18.49 9.78
N ASP A 462 20.57 17.52 10.02
CA ASP A 462 19.38 17.72 10.85
C ASP A 462 18.80 16.41 11.41
N ARG A 463 17.91 16.51 12.39
CA ARG A 463 17.06 15.42 12.90
C ARG A 463 15.60 15.78 12.72
N VAL A 464 14.85 14.93 12.02
CA VAL A 464 13.43 15.13 11.72
C VAL A 464 12.58 14.08 12.44
N GLN A 465 11.47 14.47 13.04
CA GLN A 465 10.53 13.52 13.66
C GLN A 465 9.81 12.71 12.57
N HIS A 466 9.54 11.45 12.85
CA HIS A 466 8.91 10.54 11.91
C HIS A 466 7.71 9.86 12.55
N ARG A 467 6.57 9.92 11.86
CA ARG A 467 5.38 9.15 12.20
C ARG A 467 4.61 8.79 10.94
N HIS A 468 4.25 7.53 10.80
CA HIS A 468 3.29 7.10 9.78
C HIS A 468 2.42 5.97 10.33
N THR A 469 1.30 5.68 9.66
CA THR A 469 0.41 4.57 10.03
C THR A 469 -0.01 3.83 8.79
N ILE A 470 0.20 2.52 8.77
CA ILE A 470 -0.20 1.64 7.68
C ILE A 470 -0.75 0.33 8.23
N TYR A 471 -1.83 -0.17 7.64
CA TYR A 471 -2.60 -1.30 8.15
C TYR A 471 -3.02 -1.16 9.63
N GLY A 472 -3.17 0.08 10.11
CA GLY A 472 -3.47 0.39 11.50
C GLY A 472 -2.30 0.22 12.47
N ILE A 473 -1.09 -0.04 11.96
CA ILE A 473 0.15 -0.08 12.73
C ILE A 473 0.80 1.30 12.63
N THR A 474 0.97 1.98 13.76
CA THR A 474 1.67 3.28 13.79
C THR A 474 3.14 3.05 14.07
N TYR A 475 4.03 3.67 13.29
CA TYR A 475 5.47 3.72 13.57
C TYR A 475 5.83 5.14 14.01
N SER A 476 6.42 5.27 15.19
CA SER A 476 6.80 6.56 15.78
C SER A 476 8.30 6.59 16.06
N GLY A 477 8.99 7.66 15.66
CA GLY A 477 10.42 7.83 15.89
C GLY A 477 10.99 9.09 15.23
N ALA A 478 12.21 9.00 14.70
CA ALA A 478 12.89 10.13 14.06
C ALA A 478 13.92 9.63 13.04
N TYR A 479 14.46 10.53 12.21
CA TYR A 479 15.60 10.25 11.36
C TYR A 479 16.63 11.37 11.35
N ASP A 480 17.91 10.98 11.29
CA ASP A 480 19.06 11.88 11.15
C ASP A 480 19.47 11.97 9.68
N ILE A 481 19.64 13.19 9.19
CA ILE A 481 20.11 13.49 7.84
C ILE A 481 21.60 13.86 7.89
N TRP A 482 22.41 13.15 7.11
CA TRP A 482 23.82 13.43 6.90
C TRP A 482 24.03 13.78 5.44
N VAL A 483 24.73 14.87 5.14
CA VAL A 483 24.98 15.34 3.77
C VAL A 483 26.47 15.42 3.47
N ASP A 484 26.83 15.62 2.21
CA ASP A 484 28.21 15.79 1.75
C ASP A 484 29.14 14.60 2.11
N CYS A 485 28.62 13.36 2.09
CA CYS A 485 29.39 12.17 2.42
C CYS A 485 30.54 11.93 1.43
N ASP A 486 31.76 11.85 1.96
CA ASP A 486 33.04 11.86 1.24
C ASP A 486 33.20 13.05 0.25
N GLY A 487 32.47 14.15 0.49
CA GLY A 487 32.45 15.36 -0.34
C GLY A 487 31.68 15.20 -1.66
N GLY A 488 30.80 14.21 -1.76
CA GLY A 488 29.81 14.06 -2.82
C GLY A 488 28.59 14.98 -2.63
N ASP A 489 27.69 14.98 -3.61
CA ASP A 489 26.36 15.61 -3.52
C ASP A 489 25.37 14.47 -3.25
N ASN A 490 25.22 14.12 -1.98
CA ASN A 490 24.43 12.97 -1.52
C ASN A 490 23.88 13.25 -0.10
N ALA A 491 22.83 12.54 0.26
CA ALA A 491 22.24 12.55 1.58
C ALA A 491 22.12 11.11 2.10
N PHE A 492 22.56 10.88 3.32
CA PHE A 492 22.45 9.62 4.02
C PHE A 492 21.54 9.80 5.23
N VAL A 493 20.44 9.08 5.23
CA VAL A 493 19.41 9.14 6.26
C VAL A 493 19.49 7.90 7.14
N VAL A 494 19.42 8.11 8.45
CA VAL A 494 19.29 7.03 9.43
C VAL A 494 17.99 7.26 10.17
N LEU A 495 16.99 6.43 9.91
CA LEU A 495 15.69 6.45 10.55
C LEU A 495 15.64 5.37 11.63
N ALA A 496 15.03 5.71 12.76
CA ALA A 496 14.68 4.76 13.81
C ALA A 496 13.20 4.97 14.17
N ALA A 497 12.42 3.89 14.20
CA ALA A 497 11.00 3.94 14.54
C ALA A 497 10.58 2.70 15.34
N LEU A 498 9.68 2.89 16.29
CA LEU A 498 9.06 1.84 17.11
C LEU A 498 7.61 1.68 16.69
N SER A 499 7.15 0.43 16.52
CA SER A 499 5.75 0.14 16.18
C SER A 499 4.81 0.41 17.37
N GLU A 500 3.52 0.60 17.10
CA GLU A 500 2.44 0.59 18.08
C GLU A 500 1.42 -0.50 17.66
N PRO A 501 1.26 -1.60 18.45
CA PRO A 501 1.89 -1.85 19.75
C PRO A 501 3.42 -1.98 19.68
N ALA A 502 4.11 -1.56 20.75
CA ALA A 502 5.57 -1.53 20.89
C ALA A 502 6.18 -2.94 20.94
N ASP A 503 6.23 -3.59 19.78
CA ASP A 503 6.70 -4.96 19.58
C ASP A 503 7.94 -5.01 18.67
N HIS A 504 8.09 -4.07 17.72
CA HIS A 504 9.22 -4.05 16.81
C HIS A 504 9.90 -2.68 16.70
N LEU A 505 11.23 -2.68 16.76
CA LEU A 505 12.08 -1.55 16.41
C LEU A 505 12.55 -1.75 14.97
N VAL A 506 12.42 -0.70 14.16
CA VAL A 506 12.93 -0.63 12.79
C VAL A 506 14.02 0.44 12.74
N LEU A 507 15.18 0.09 12.19
CA LEU A 507 16.21 1.04 11.77
C LEU A 507 16.34 0.97 10.26
N LEU A 508 16.29 2.13 9.60
CA LEU A 508 16.48 2.26 8.16
C LEU A 508 17.71 3.13 7.91
N TYR A 509 18.67 2.60 7.17
CA TYR A 509 19.78 3.36 6.61
C TYR A 509 19.49 3.56 5.13
N PHE A 510 19.45 4.80 4.66
CA PHE A 510 19.04 5.13 3.29
C PHE A 510 20.05 6.10 2.69
N LEU A 511 20.58 5.79 1.51
CA LEU A 511 21.49 6.67 0.77
C LEU A 511 20.80 7.21 -0.48
N ALA A 512 20.62 8.53 -0.51
CA ALA A 512 20.17 9.29 -1.67
C ALA A 512 21.36 9.96 -2.38
N THR A 513 21.41 9.84 -3.70
CA THR A 513 22.47 10.40 -4.56
C THR A 513 21.94 11.39 -5.59
N ASP A 514 20.63 11.44 -5.83
CA ASP A 514 19.94 12.45 -6.62
C ASP A 514 18.51 12.73 -6.11
N ASP A 515 17.78 13.62 -6.80
CA ASP A 515 16.43 14.04 -6.40
C ASP A 515 15.40 12.89 -6.46
N ALA A 516 15.59 11.89 -7.34
CA ALA A 516 14.69 10.74 -7.43
C ALA A 516 14.85 9.84 -6.21
N ASP A 517 16.07 9.68 -5.71
CA ASP A 517 16.32 8.96 -4.47
C ASP A 517 15.69 9.67 -3.25
N VAL A 518 15.59 11.01 -3.27
CA VAL A 518 14.92 11.77 -2.19
C VAL A 518 13.41 11.52 -2.20
N GLU A 519 12.77 11.53 -3.37
CA GLU A 519 11.35 11.14 -3.50
C GLU A 519 11.13 9.69 -3.04
N ALA A 520 12.07 8.79 -3.34
CA ALA A 520 12.00 7.40 -2.90
C ALA A 520 12.06 7.24 -1.38
N PHE A 521 12.76 8.12 -0.67
CA PHE A 521 12.79 8.09 0.79
C PHE A 521 11.41 8.35 1.39
N ASP A 522 10.62 9.27 0.84
CA ASP A 522 9.27 9.59 1.35
C ASP A 522 8.33 8.39 1.18
N VAL A 523 8.38 7.69 0.05
CA VAL A 523 7.61 6.47 -0.18
C VAL A 523 8.08 5.33 0.73
N VAL A 524 9.39 5.08 0.80
CA VAL A 524 9.95 4.00 1.64
C VAL A 524 9.64 4.25 3.12
N SER A 525 9.77 5.48 3.60
CA SER A 525 9.55 5.82 5.01
C SER A 525 8.07 5.82 5.41
N SER A 526 7.14 6.02 4.49
CA SER A 526 5.69 6.02 4.76
C SER A 526 4.99 4.69 4.50
N SER A 527 5.64 3.76 3.80
CA SER A 527 5.04 2.48 3.37
C SER A 527 5.48 1.25 4.16
N PHE A 528 6.53 1.36 4.98
CA PHE A 528 7.10 0.16 5.61
C PHE A 528 6.23 -0.38 6.75
N TYR A 529 6.17 -1.70 6.86
CA TYR A 529 5.56 -2.38 8.00
C TYR A 529 6.23 -3.72 8.26
N VAL A 530 6.06 -4.22 9.49
CA VAL A 530 6.56 -5.54 9.91
C VAL A 530 5.37 -6.39 10.33
N GLU A 531 5.21 -7.53 9.67
CA GLU A 531 4.22 -8.52 10.05
C GLU A 531 4.72 -9.36 11.23
N THR A 532 3.98 -9.29 12.34
CA THR A 532 4.25 -10.05 13.57
C THR A 532 2.97 -10.71 14.06
N GLU A 533 3.05 -11.64 15.01
CA GLU A 533 1.85 -12.21 15.65
C GLU A 533 0.95 -11.11 16.28
N ALA A 534 1.50 -9.95 16.66
CA ALA A 534 0.74 -8.85 17.25
C ALA A 534 0.10 -7.92 16.20
N THR A 535 0.66 -7.85 14.99
CA THR A 535 0.19 -6.96 13.92
C THR A 535 -0.61 -7.68 12.84
N ALA A 536 -0.51 -9.01 12.72
CA ALA A 536 -1.21 -9.81 11.72
C ALA A 536 -2.74 -9.62 11.73
N ASP A 537 -3.36 -9.55 12.91
CA ASP A 537 -4.81 -9.31 13.03
C ASP A 537 -5.21 -7.91 12.53
N LEU A 538 -4.33 -6.91 12.69
CA LEU A 538 -4.56 -5.54 12.20
C LEU A 538 -4.42 -5.47 10.68
N ILE A 539 -3.41 -6.16 10.12
CA ILE A 539 -3.18 -6.27 8.67
C ILE A 539 -4.36 -6.98 7.99
N ALA A 540 -4.81 -8.10 8.52
CA ALA A 540 -5.97 -8.80 7.97
C ALA A 540 -7.24 -7.93 8.03
N ALA A 541 -7.51 -7.28 9.16
CA ALA A 541 -8.70 -6.45 9.32
C ALA A 541 -8.69 -5.20 8.41
N SER A 542 -7.51 -4.63 8.15
CA SER A 542 -7.36 -3.46 7.28
C SER A 542 -7.47 -3.80 5.81
N GLN A 543 -6.91 -4.95 5.38
CA GLN A 543 -7.13 -5.47 4.03
C GLN A 543 -8.61 -5.79 3.79
N GLU A 544 -9.28 -6.46 4.74
CA GLU A 544 -10.73 -6.68 4.68
C GLU A 544 -11.52 -5.37 4.64
N ALA A 545 -11.11 -4.34 5.39
CA ALA A 545 -11.77 -3.03 5.38
C ALA A 545 -11.57 -2.27 4.06
N SER A 546 -10.36 -2.28 3.51
CA SER A 546 -10.03 -1.63 2.23
C SER A 546 -10.84 -2.22 1.06
N LEU A 547 -10.98 -3.55 1.04
CA LEU A 547 -11.84 -4.28 0.08
C LEU A 547 -13.32 -3.85 0.16
N ASN A 548 -13.81 -3.57 1.37
CA ASN A 548 -15.19 -3.12 1.60
C ASN A 548 -15.39 -1.64 1.24
N SER A 549 -14.35 -0.79 1.34
CA SER A 549 -14.42 0.64 1.04
C SER A 549 -14.19 0.98 -0.43
N ALA A 550 -13.33 0.25 -1.14
CA ALA A 550 -12.99 0.52 -2.54
C ALA A 550 -14.12 0.20 -3.52
N SER A 551 -14.96 -0.80 -3.19
CA SER A 551 -15.93 -1.36 -4.13
C SER A 551 -17.30 -0.66 -4.10
N GLY A 552 -17.64 0.11 -3.07
CA GLY A 552 -19.04 0.55 -2.84
C GLY A 552 -20.05 -0.60 -2.74
N LEU A 553 -19.57 -1.85 -2.68
CA LEU A 553 -20.31 -3.08 -2.58
C LEU A 553 -20.19 -3.59 -1.16
N THR A 554 -21.33 -3.88 -0.54
CA THR A 554 -21.39 -4.44 0.81
C THR A 554 -21.52 -5.97 0.74
N GLU A 555 -21.33 -6.69 1.85
CA GLU A 555 -21.57 -8.14 1.91
C GLU A 555 -22.99 -8.51 1.42
N ASP A 556 -23.96 -7.60 1.54
CA ASP A 556 -25.34 -7.76 1.05
C ASP A 556 -25.47 -7.68 -0.50
N ASP A 557 -24.46 -7.18 -1.20
CA ASP A 557 -24.40 -7.08 -2.67
C ASP A 557 -23.79 -8.32 -3.35
N PHE A 558 -23.29 -9.25 -2.55
CA PHE A 558 -22.77 -10.54 -2.99
C PHE A 558 -23.69 -11.69 -2.56
N MET A 559 -23.66 -12.77 -3.34
CA MET A 559 -24.31 -14.03 -3.01
C MET A 559 -23.30 -15.17 -3.10
N GLU A 560 -23.38 -16.08 -2.14
CA GLU A 560 -22.63 -17.33 -2.17
C GLU A 560 -23.14 -18.22 -3.32
N LEU A 561 -22.22 -18.59 -4.21
CA LEU A 561 -22.41 -19.60 -5.24
C LEU A 561 -21.60 -20.83 -4.88
N THR A 562 -22.30 -21.90 -4.52
CA THR A 562 -21.70 -23.21 -4.23
C THR A 562 -22.17 -24.23 -5.24
N ASP A 563 -21.23 -25.01 -5.78
CA ASP A 563 -21.53 -26.18 -6.60
C ASP A 563 -22.42 -27.19 -5.84
N ASP A 564 -23.28 -27.95 -6.52
CA ASP A 564 -24.22 -28.85 -5.85
C ASP A 564 -23.58 -30.04 -5.09
N GLU A 565 -22.28 -30.30 -5.29
CA GLU A 565 -21.49 -31.26 -4.50
C GLU A 565 -20.51 -30.57 -3.53
N GLU A 566 -20.68 -29.25 -3.31
CA GLU A 566 -19.85 -28.41 -2.43
C GLU A 566 -18.35 -28.41 -2.82
N ALA A 567 -18.06 -28.71 -4.10
CA ALA A 567 -16.70 -28.84 -4.63
C ALA A 567 -15.97 -27.49 -4.73
N VAL A 568 -16.72 -26.43 -5.04
CA VAL A 568 -16.25 -25.05 -5.13
C VAL A 568 -17.34 -24.14 -4.57
N THR A 569 -16.91 -23.16 -3.78
CA THR A 569 -17.74 -22.07 -3.26
C THR A 569 -17.02 -20.76 -3.55
N LEU A 570 -17.77 -19.75 -4.00
CA LEU A 570 -17.27 -18.39 -4.21
C LEU A 570 -18.40 -17.38 -3.98
N MET A 571 -18.03 -16.15 -3.65
CA MET A 571 -18.96 -15.03 -3.61
C MET A 571 -19.01 -14.39 -5.00
N VAL A 572 -20.22 -14.17 -5.53
CA VAL A 572 -20.44 -13.48 -6.81
C VAL A 572 -21.42 -12.33 -6.63
N PRO A 573 -21.34 -11.25 -7.42
CA PRO A 573 -22.30 -10.16 -7.32
C PRO A 573 -23.73 -10.66 -7.48
N VAL A 574 -24.68 -10.12 -6.70
CA VAL A 574 -26.12 -10.40 -6.85
C VAL A 574 -26.62 -9.98 -8.25
N ALA A 575 -25.94 -9.03 -8.90
CA ALA A 575 -26.19 -8.66 -10.29
C ALA A 575 -25.93 -9.82 -11.28
N TRP A 576 -24.98 -10.71 -10.96
CA TRP A 576 -24.64 -11.89 -11.75
C TRP A 576 -25.55 -13.08 -11.39
N SER A 577 -26.85 -12.80 -11.41
CA SER A 577 -27.89 -13.71 -10.89
C SER A 577 -28.18 -14.92 -11.78
N ASP A 578 -27.66 -14.97 -13.01
CA ASP A 578 -27.75 -16.14 -13.87
C ASP A 578 -26.56 -17.06 -13.57
N THR A 579 -26.83 -18.16 -12.86
CA THR A 579 -25.81 -19.06 -12.32
C THR A 579 -25.93 -20.47 -12.89
N LEU A 580 -24.78 -21.09 -13.13
CA LEU A 580 -24.63 -22.48 -13.55
C LEU A 580 -23.87 -23.26 -12.47
N SER A 581 -24.26 -24.52 -12.26
CA SER A 581 -23.47 -25.52 -11.53
C SER A 581 -23.72 -26.86 -12.22
N GLU A 582 -22.69 -27.40 -12.87
CA GLU A 582 -22.79 -28.64 -13.66
C GLU A 582 -21.47 -29.45 -13.63
N ASP A 583 -21.55 -30.68 -14.14
CA ASP A 583 -20.37 -31.51 -14.41
C ASP A 583 -19.52 -30.85 -15.50
N TRP A 584 -18.22 -30.68 -15.24
CA TRP A 584 -17.28 -30.24 -16.26
C TRP A 584 -16.96 -31.41 -17.19
N ILE A 585 -17.48 -31.36 -18.41
CA ILE A 585 -17.38 -32.45 -19.40
C ILE A 585 -16.46 -32.05 -20.54
N VAL A 586 -15.44 -32.87 -20.82
CA VAL A 586 -14.57 -32.75 -21.99
C VAL A 586 -14.64 -34.06 -22.79
N ASP A 587 -14.90 -33.96 -24.09
CA ASP A 587 -15.06 -35.11 -25.01
C ASP A 587 -16.08 -36.19 -24.58
N GLY A 588 -17.01 -35.82 -23.70
CA GLY A 588 -18.06 -36.71 -23.18
C GLY A 588 -17.71 -37.43 -21.88
N ASP A 589 -16.53 -37.18 -21.33
CA ASP A 589 -16.10 -37.64 -20.01
C ASP A 589 -16.20 -36.50 -18.99
N VAL A 590 -16.72 -36.80 -17.80
CA VAL A 590 -16.76 -35.86 -16.67
C VAL A 590 -15.35 -35.78 -16.09
N ILE A 591 -14.71 -34.62 -16.24
CA ILE A 591 -13.35 -34.37 -15.76
C ILE A 591 -13.33 -33.60 -14.44
N GLY A 592 -14.44 -32.96 -14.06
CA GLY A 592 -14.50 -32.10 -12.88
C GLY A 592 -15.89 -31.56 -12.64
N ARG A 593 -15.94 -30.46 -11.88
CA ARG A 593 -17.15 -29.69 -11.58
C ARG A 593 -16.92 -28.24 -11.99
N ASN A 594 -17.96 -27.56 -12.43
CA ASN A 594 -17.86 -26.14 -12.68
C ASN A 594 -19.06 -25.38 -12.16
N VAL A 595 -18.80 -24.12 -11.90
CA VAL A 595 -19.80 -23.10 -11.61
C VAL A 595 -19.53 -21.89 -12.50
N ALA A 596 -20.58 -21.18 -12.87
CA ALA A 596 -20.46 -19.92 -13.59
C ALA A 596 -21.52 -18.94 -13.11
N ALA A 597 -21.22 -17.65 -13.17
CA ALA A 597 -22.17 -16.59 -12.85
C ALA A 597 -21.97 -15.42 -13.81
N ALA A 598 -23.08 -14.90 -14.32
CA ALA A 598 -23.12 -13.70 -15.14
C ALA A 598 -24.49 -13.01 -15.03
N PRO A 599 -24.65 -11.77 -15.49
CA PRO A 599 -25.98 -11.18 -15.68
C PRO A 599 -26.84 -11.98 -16.68
N ASP A 600 -26.20 -12.58 -17.68
CA ASP A 600 -26.78 -13.48 -18.70
C ASP A 600 -25.70 -14.46 -19.19
N LEU A 601 -25.80 -15.73 -18.81
CA LEU A 601 -24.75 -16.72 -19.13
C LEU A 601 -24.69 -17.06 -20.63
N ASP A 602 -25.83 -17.09 -21.31
CA ASP A 602 -25.89 -17.32 -22.76
C ASP A 602 -25.15 -16.20 -23.52
N ALA A 603 -25.18 -14.97 -23.00
CA ALA A 603 -24.50 -13.82 -23.58
C ALA A 603 -23.01 -13.75 -23.21
N PHE A 604 -22.65 -14.10 -21.97
CA PHE A 604 -21.27 -14.26 -21.52
C PHE A 604 -20.51 -15.30 -22.36
N GLU A 605 -21.11 -16.45 -22.66
CA GLU A 605 -20.48 -17.48 -23.50
C GLU A 605 -20.40 -17.09 -24.99
N ALA A 606 -21.21 -16.12 -25.44
CA ALA A 606 -21.37 -15.79 -26.85
C ALA A 606 -20.70 -14.46 -27.26
N SER A 607 -20.24 -13.65 -26.31
CA SER A 607 -19.72 -12.31 -26.56
C SER A 607 -18.79 -11.82 -25.46
N TRP A 608 -17.94 -10.85 -25.80
CA TRP A 608 -17.03 -10.14 -24.88
C TRP A 608 -17.66 -8.95 -24.16
N GLU A 609 -18.91 -8.58 -24.50
CA GLU A 609 -19.60 -7.39 -23.97
C GLU A 609 -20.31 -7.65 -22.62
N VAL A 610 -20.29 -8.88 -22.11
CA VAL A 610 -21.02 -9.26 -20.89
C VAL A 610 -20.03 -9.78 -19.85
N PRO A 611 -20.02 -9.20 -18.63
CA PRO A 611 -19.14 -9.66 -17.58
C PRO A 611 -19.62 -10.99 -17.00
N GLY A 612 -18.70 -11.71 -16.37
CA GLY A 612 -19.02 -12.96 -15.73
C GLY A 612 -17.79 -13.78 -15.38
N VAL A 613 -17.99 -14.75 -14.50
CA VAL A 613 -16.95 -15.69 -14.07
C VAL A 613 -17.35 -17.12 -14.37
N TYR A 614 -16.35 -17.92 -14.71
CA TYR A 614 -16.41 -19.37 -14.74
C TYR A 614 -15.31 -19.92 -13.83
N VAL A 615 -15.65 -20.90 -12.99
CA VAL A 615 -14.69 -21.64 -12.17
C VAL A 615 -14.91 -23.12 -12.36
N GLY A 616 -13.87 -23.82 -12.80
CA GLY A 616 -13.84 -25.27 -12.97
C GLY A 616 -12.79 -25.91 -12.08
N VAL A 617 -13.15 -26.98 -11.38
CA VAL A 617 -12.24 -27.72 -10.49
C VAL A 617 -12.10 -29.17 -10.96
N SER A 618 -10.87 -29.65 -11.09
CA SER A 618 -10.58 -30.97 -11.66
C SER A 618 -9.33 -31.63 -11.07
N GLN A 619 -9.54 -32.79 -10.45
CA GLN A 619 -8.45 -33.69 -10.05
C GLN A 619 -7.89 -34.51 -11.22
N SER A 620 -8.69 -34.70 -12.28
CA SER A 620 -8.25 -35.45 -13.46
C SER A 620 -7.34 -34.60 -14.35
N LEU A 621 -7.59 -33.28 -14.39
CA LEU A 621 -6.74 -32.33 -15.09
C LEU A 621 -5.39 -32.16 -14.38
N ALA A 622 -5.39 -32.11 -13.04
CA ALA A 622 -4.17 -32.10 -12.20
C ALA A 622 -3.22 -33.28 -12.49
N GLN A 623 -3.76 -34.44 -12.87
CA GLN A 623 -2.96 -35.62 -13.23
C GLN A 623 -2.46 -35.60 -14.68
N ALA A 624 -3.04 -34.75 -15.53
CA ALA A 624 -2.80 -34.76 -16.96
C ALA A 624 -1.86 -33.62 -17.41
N MET A 625 -1.94 -32.45 -16.78
CA MET A 625 -1.28 -31.21 -17.22
C MET A 625 -0.86 -30.35 -16.02
N SER A 626 0.21 -29.57 -16.15
CA SER A 626 0.55 -28.51 -15.20
C SER A 626 -0.31 -27.25 -15.42
N THR A 627 -0.29 -26.33 -14.45
CA THR A 627 -0.96 -25.02 -14.56
C THR A 627 -0.49 -24.24 -15.79
N ASP A 628 0.82 -24.19 -16.06
CA ASP A 628 1.38 -23.59 -17.28
C ASP A 628 0.88 -24.24 -18.57
N GLU A 629 0.85 -25.56 -18.62
CA GLU A 629 0.38 -26.30 -19.80
C GLU A 629 -1.10 -26.04 -20.07
N ILE A 630 -1.90 -25.79 -19.02
CA ILE A 630 -3.32 -25.45 -19.15
C ILE A 630 -3.48 -24.06 -19.75
N LEU A 631 -2.74 -23.05 -19.28
CA LEU A 631 -2.79 -21.71 -19.84
C LEU A 631 -2.37 -21.69 -21.31
N GLU A 632 -1.38 -22.51 -21.71
CA GLU A 632 -1.01 -22.67 -23.13
C GLU A 632 -2.14 -23.20 -24.03
N VAL A 633 -3.19 -23.82 -23.48
CA VAL A 633 -4.38 -24.25 -24.25
C VAL A 633 -5.29 -23.07 -24.59
N PHE A 634 -5.28 -22.02 -23.77
CA PHE A 634 -6.13 -20.85 -23.91
C PHE A 634 -5.40 -19.78 -24.74
N ASP A 635 -5.69 -19.74 -26.04
CA ASP A 635 -5.14 -18.75 -26.97
C ASP A 635 -6.29 -17.95 -27.59
N PHE A 636 -6.42 -16.69 -27.18
CA PHE A 636 -7.44 -15.75 -27.66
C PHE A 636 -6.87 -14.68 -28.60
N SER A 637 -5.63 -14.84 -29.07
CA SER A 637 -4.94 -13.83 -29.89
C SER A 637 -5.60 -13.50 -31.23
N ASP A 638 -6.55 -14.33 -31.68
CA ASP A 638 -7.37 -14.07 -32.87
C ASP A 638 -8.41 -12.95 -32.65
N GLU A 639 -8.84 -12.71 -31.40
CA GLU A 639 -9.91 -11.76 -31.05
C GLU A 639 -9.53 -10.77 -29.94
N CYS A 640 -8.44 -11.00 -29.20
CA CYS A 640 -7.98 -10.20 -28.08
C CYS A 640 -6.52 -9.72 -28.28
N GLY A 641 -6.18 -8.61 -27.63
CA GLY A 641 -4.79 -8.27 -27.31
C GLY A 641 -4.29 -9.18 -26.18
N TYR A 642 -3.05 -9.65 -26.29
CA TYR A 642 -2.38 -10.34 -25.20
C TYR A 642 -1.51 -9.34 -24.45
N ASP A 643 -1.62 -9.31 -23.13
CA ASP A 643 -0.82 -8.44 -22.28
C ASP A 643 0.40 -9.19 -21.73
N ASP A 644 0.26 -9.93 -20.62
CA ASP A 644 1.32 -10.80 -20.10
C ASP A 644 0.79 -11.99 -19.27
N ARG A 645 1.72 -12.88 -18.87
CA ARG A 645 1.51 -13.96 -17.90
C ARG A 645 2.13 -13.58 -16.56
N TYR A 646 1.38 -13.82 -15.49
CA TYR A 646 1.80 -13.53 -14.13
C TYR A 646 1.81 -14.80 -13.28
N GLU A 647 2.76 -14.89 -12.35
CA GLU A 647 2.77 -15.96 -11.36
C GLU A 647 1.72 -15.69 -10.27
N LEU A 648 1.00 -16.73 -9.86
CA LEU A 648 0.06 -16.67 -8.74
C LEU A 648 0.65 -17.46 -7.57
N ALA A 649 0.95 -16.79 -6.46
CA ALA A 649 1.37 -17.44 -5.23
C ALA A 649 0.79 -16.68 -4.03
N ASN A 650 -0.14 -17.32 -3.30
CA ASN A 650 -0.65 -16.83 -2.03
C ASN A 650 -0.84 -17.99 -1.04
N ASP A 651 -1.32 -17.69 0.16
CA ASP A 651 -1.53 -18.69 1.23
C ASP A 651 -2.44 -19.86 0.83
N PHE A 652 -3.30 -19.67 -0.16
CA PHE A 652 -4.34 -20.61 -0.56
C PHE A 652 -4.07 -21.30 -1.90
N PHE A 653 -3.40 -20.63 -2.84
CA PHE A 653 -3.21 -21.09 -4.21
C PHE A 653 -1.79 -20.83 -4.75
N THR A 654 -1.33 -21.75 -5.61
CA THR A 654 -0.11 -21.61 -6.41
C THR A 654 -0.41 -21.91 -7.89
N GLY A 655 0.09 -21.09 -8.81
CA GLY A 655 -0.24 -21.20 -10.22
C GLY A 655 0.26 -20.04 -11.07
N ALA A 656 -0.49 -19.72 -12.12
CA ALA A 656 -0.26 -18.57 -12.97
C ALA A 656 -1.58 -18.11 -13.59
N TYR A 657 -1.58 -16.91 -14.18
CA TYR A 657 -2.69 -16.41 -14.97
C TYR A 657 -2.23 -15.58 -16.18
N ASP A 658 -3.04 -15.60 -17.24
CA ASP A 658 -2.82 -14.82 -18.47
C ASP A 658 -3.85 -13.68 -18.56
N ILE A 659 -3.40 -12.47 -18.89
CA ILE A 659 -4.26 -11.30 -19.13
C ILE A 659 -4.43 -11.08 -20.64
N TRP A 660 -5.69 -10.92 -21.04
CA TRP A 660 -6.11 -10.56 -22.39
C TRP A 660 -6.92 -9.27 -22.32
N ILE A 661 -6.72 -8.36 -23.27
CA ILE A 661 -7.33 -7.02 -23.28
C ILE A 661 -8.02 -6.75 -24.60
N GLU A 662 -9.00 -5.85 -24.58
CA GLU A 662 -9.72 -5.35 -25.77
C GLU A 662 -10.31 -6.47 -26.65
N CYS A 663 -10.78 -7.55 -26.04
CA CYS A 663 -11.37 -8.69 -26.73
C CYS A 663 -12.61 -8.27 -27.54
N GLY A 664 -12.65 -8.65 -28.82
CA GLY A 664 -13.78 -8.35 -29.70
C GLY A 664 -13.97 -6.86 -30.01
N ASP A 665 -12.90 -6.06 -29.93
CA ASP A 665 -12.93 -4.59 -30.08
C ASP A 665 -13.75 -3.87 -28.98
N VAL A 666 -13.95 -4.50 -27.81
CA VAL A 666 -14.56 -3.85 -26.64
C VAL A 666 -13.47 -3.04 -25.94
N ALA A 667 -13.59 -1.71 -25.93
CA ALA A 667 -12.59 -0.84 -25.30
C ALA A 667 -12.56 -1.05 -23.79
N ASP A 668 -11.37 -1.00 -23.21
CA ASP A 668 -11.12 -1.04 -21.75
C ASP A 668 -11.55 -2.35 -21.05
N GLN A 669 -11.98 -3.37 -21.82
CA GLN A 669 -12.32 -4.70 -21.33
C GLN A 669 -11.07 -5.53 -21.04
N VAL A 670 -11.12 -6.30 -19.95
CA VAL A 670 -10.07 -7.22 -19.49
C VAL A 670 -10.63 -8.62 -19.31
N PHE A 671 -9.95 -9.62 -19.87
CA PHE A 671 -10.27 -11.03 -19.71
C PHE A 671 -9.08 -11.77 -19.12
N MET A 672 -9.30 -12.45 -18.00
CA MET A 672 -8.23 -13.14 -17.28
C MET A 672 -8.50 -14.63 -17.21
N VAL A 673 -7.45 -15.44 -17.34
CA VAL A 673 -7.51 -16.90 -17.21
C VAL A 673 -6.48 -17.36 -16.19
N PHE A 674 -6.95 -17.96 -15.11
CA PHE A 674 -6.16 -18.48 -13.99
C PHE A 674 -6.10 -20.00 -14.07
N ALA A 675 -4.91 -20.56 -13.86
CA ALA A 675 -4.71 -21.98 -13.61
C ALA A 675 -3.92 -22.15 -12.31
N ALA A 676 -4.54 -22.73 -11.29
CA ALA A 676 -3.98 -22.79 -9.94
C ALA A 676 -4.23 -24.13 -9.25
N ASN A 677 -3.33 -24.50 -8.33
CA ASN A 677 -3.50 -25.59 -7.38
C ASN A 677 -3.70 -25.01 -5.98
N PRO A 678 -4.51 -25.63 -5.11
CA PRO A 678 -4.45 -25.34 -3.68
C PRO A 678 -3.03 -25.47 -3.13
N SER A 679 -2.59 -24.54 -2.29
CA SER A 679 -1.23 -24.51 -1.71
C SER A 679 -0.92 -25.75 -0.86
N ASP A 680 -1.95 -26.45 -0.35
CA ASP A 680 -1.82 -27.69 0.43
C ASP A 680 -2.18 -28.98 -0.35
N ASP A 681 -2.59 -28.88 -1.62
CA ASP A 681 -2.99 -30.02 -2.47
C ASP A 681 -2.60 -29.82 -3.94
N ASP A 682 -1.60 -30.59 -4.41
CA ASP A 682 -1.21 -30.66 -5.82
C ASP A 682 -2.09 -31.62 -6.65
N GLY A 683 -3.07 -32.27 -6.01
CA GLY A 683 -3.98 -33.25 -6.61
C GLY A 683 -5.24 -32.66 -7.25
N THR A 684 -5.44 -31.34 -7.16
CA THR A 684 -6.62 -30.63 -7.66
C THR A 684 -6.18 -29.38 -8.42
N ILE A 685 -6.69 -29.19 -9.64
CA ILE A 685 -6.52 -27.94 -10.39
C ILE A 685 -7.83 -27.16 -10.39
N MET A 686 -7.72 -25.86 -10.16
CA MET A 686 -8.71 -24.85 -10.45
C MET A 686 -8.35 -24.14 -11.76
N LEU A 687 -9.31 -24.09 -12.68
CA LEU A 687 -9.31 -23.20 -13.82
C LEU A 687 -10.37 -22.14 -13.57
N LEU A 688 -9.99 -20.88 -13.56
CA LEU A 688 -10.92 -19.77 -13.46
C LEU A 688 -10.73 -18.87 -14.67
N TYR A 689 -11.80 -18.42 -15.31
CA TYR A 689 -11.71 -17.29 -16.23
C TYR A 689 -12.82 -16.29 -15.95
N ILE A 690 -12.50 -15.01 -16.12
CA ILE A 690 -13.39 -13.91 -15.81
C ILE A 690 -13.30 -12.84 -16.89
N ASN A 691 -14.46 -12.31 -17.27
CA ASN A 691 -14.59 -11.20 -18.20
C ASN A 691 -15.03 -9.95 -17.43
N LEU A 692 -14.24 -8.89 -17.50
CA LEU A 692 -14.45 -7.61 -16.84
C LEU A 692 -14.62 -6.53 -17.91
N VAL A 693 -15.77 -5.84 -17.91
CA VAL A 693 -16.17 -4.97 -19.02
C VAL A 693 -16.29 -3.53 -18.57
N GLU A 694 -16.78 -3.29 -17.36
CA GLU A 694 -16.95 -1.98 -16.74
C GLU A 694 -16.07 -1.87 -15.48
N ASP A 695 -15.77 -0.65 -15.02
CA ASP A 695 -14.92 -0.41 -13.85
C ASP A 695 -15.49 -1.11 -12.60
N GLU A 696 -16.82 -1.16 -12.44
CA GLU A 696 -17.49 -1.86 -11.34
C GLU A 696 -17.32 -3.38 -11.37
N ASP A 697 -16.95 -3.98 -12.51
CA ASP A 697 -16.67 -5.42 -12.59
C ASP A 697 -15.32 -5.77 -11.94
N PHE A 698 -14.36 -4.84 -11.93
CA PHE A 698 -13.06 -5.04 -11.29
C PHE A 698 -13.19 -5.12 -9.76
N ASP A 699 -14.12 -4.38 -9.18
CA ASP A 699 -14.46 -4.48 -7.75
C ASP A 699 -15.04 -5.86 -7.39
N ALA A 700 -15.78 -6.47 -8.31
CA ALA A 700 -16.31 -7.82 -8.14
C ALA A 700 -15.22 -8.90 -8.26
N PHE A 701 -14.18 -8.66 -9.06
CA PHE A 701 -13.10 -9.63 -9.28
C PHE A 701 -12.33 -9.95 -8.01
N GLU A 702 -11.94 -8.95 -7.23
CA GLU A 702 -11.20 -9.15 -5.98
C GLU A 702 -12.01 -9.94 -4.94
N ALA A 703 -13.30 -9.63 -4.79
CA ALA A 703 -14.20 -10.39 -3.93
C ALA A 703 -14.40 -11.84 -4.40
N ILE A 704 -14.44 -12.07 -5.72
CA ILE A 704 -14.54 -13.42 -6.29
C ILE A 704 -13.29 -14.23 -6.00
N ILE A 705 -12.10 -13.69 -6.27
CA ILE A 705 -10.83 -14.42 -6.10
C ILE A 705 -10.51 -14.70 -4.63
N SER A 706 -10.70 -13.72 -3.76
CA SER A 706 -10.45 -13.85 -2.32
C SER A 706 -11.41 -14.82 -1.60
N SER A 707 -12.61 -15.03 -2.16
CA SER A 707 -13.63 -15.90 -1.57
C SER A 707 -13.63 -17.34 -2.11
N VAL A 708 -12.79 -17.67 -3.10
CA VAL A 708 -12.79 -19.03 -3.66
C VAL A 708 -12.34 -20.05 -2.63
N ALA A 709 -13.28 -20.89 -2.20
CA ALA A 709 -13.04 -22.01 -1.30
C ALA A 709 -13.26 -23.34 -2.01
N LEU A 710 -12.27 -24.23 -1.91
CA LEU A 710 -12.34 -25.59 -2.42
C LEU A 710 -12.69 -26.56 -1.28
N GLY A 711 -13.73 -27.37 -1.48
CA GLY A 711 -14.33 -28.19 -0.41
C GLY A 711 -14.99 -29.48 -0.90
N GLY A 712 -15.61 -30.23 0.02
CA GLY A 712 -16.42 -31.42 -0.30
C GLY A 712 -15.64 -32.74 -0.56
N GLU A 713 -16.28 -33.88 -0.30
CA GLU A 713 -15.85 -35.13 -0.94
C GLU A 713 -16.26 -34.98 -2.42
N ILE A 714 -15.31 -34.72 -3.33
CA ILE A 714 -15.53 -34.86 -4.79
C ILE A 714 -15.90 -36.33 -5.04
N SER A 715 -17.18 -36.63 -4.83
CA SER A 715 -17.69 -37.97 -4.69
C SER A 715 -17.80 -38.53 -6.08
N GLN A 716 -16.76 -39.24 -6.47
CA GLN A 716 -16.74 -40.11 -7.63
C GLN A 716 -18.05 -40.90 -7.69
N SER A 717 -18.89 -40.60 -8.69
CA SER A 717 -19.74 -41.63 -9.28
C SER A 717 -18.77 -42.64 -9.91
N SER A 718 -18.46 -43.64 -9.08
CA SER A 718 -17.42 -44.63 -9.27
C SER A 718 -17.50 -45.30 -10.64
N ASN A 719 -16.46 -45.16 -11.43
CA ASN A 719 -15.73 -46.29 -11.99
C ASN A 719 -14.43 -45.82 -12.66
N GLN A 720 -13.38 -45.57 -11.90
CA GLN A 720 -12.05 -46.01 -12.35
C GLN A 720 -11.24 -46.60 -11.21
N ALA A 721 -10.75 -47.79 -11.49
CA ALA A 721 -10.04 -48.65 -10.57
C ALA A 721 -8.67 -48.05 -10.25
N THR A 722 -8.22 -48.19 -9.01
CA THR A 722 -6.79 -48.13 -8.67
C THR A 722 -6.01 -48.90 -9.74
N LEU A 723 -5.17 -48.18 -10.50
CA LEU A 723 -4.38 -48.78 -11.57
C LEU A 723 -3.56 -49.91 -10.97
N PRO A 724 -3.61 -51.13 -11.54
CA PRO A 724 -2.89 -52.26 -10.99
C PRO A 724 -1.39 -52.00 -11.05
N THR A 725 -0.64 -52.56 -10.11
CA THR A 725 0.83 -52.43 -10.08
C THR A 725 1.49 -53.70 -10.61
N ALA A 726 2.66 -53.56 -11.19
CA ALA A 726 3.49 -54.66 -11.65
C ALA A 726 4.87 -54.58 -10.98
N THR A 727 5.15 -55.48 -10.05
CA THR A 727 6.47 -55.56 -9.41
C THR A 727 7.44 -56.34 -10.29
N VAL A 728 8.62 -55.80 -10.57
CA VAL A 728 9.64 -56.47 -11.38
C VAL A 728 10.27 -57.62 -10.59
N VAL A 729 10.25 -58.84 -11.14
CA VAL A 729 10.76 -60.07 -10.48
C VAL A 729 12.03 -60.63 -11.13
N THR A 730 12.65 -59.87 -12.03
CA THR A 730 13.92 -60.22 -12.70
C THR A 730 14.98 -59.17 -12.40
N SER A 731 16.25 -59.56 -12.35
CA SER A 731 17.38 -58.67 -12.01
C SER A 731 17.49 -57.41 -12.89
N ALA A 732 16.99 -57.48 -14.12
CA ALA A 732 16.91 -56.36 -15.05
C ALA A 732 15.83 -56.60 -16.09
N LEU A 733 14.97 -55.61 -16.32
CA LEU A 733 13.92 -55.61 -17.33
C LEU A 733 14.01 -54.32 -18.15
N ASN A 734 13.84 -54.43 -19.46
CA ASN A 734 14.00 -53.28 -20.37
C ASN A 734 12.68 -52.53 -20.50
N LEU A 735 12.71 -51.24 -20.21
CA LEU A 735 11.66 -50.30 -20.57
C LEU A 735 11.86 -49.89 -22.04
N ARG A 736 10.81 -49.97 -22.86
CA ARG A 736 10.89 -49.79 -24.32
C ARG A 736 9.85 -48.80 -24.84
N ALA A 737 10.11 -48.24 -26.02
CA ALA A 737 9.19 -47.30 -26.66
C ALA A 737 7.91 -47.95 -27.23
N GLY A 738 7.76 -49.28 -27.17
CA GLY A 738 6.58 -49.99 -27.67
C GLY A 738 6.56 -51.47 -27.26
N PRO A 739 5.42 -52.17 -27.42
CA PRO A 739 5.19 -53.54 -26.97
C PRO A 739 5.89 -54.56 -27.87
N GLY A 740 7.22 -54.61 -27.80
CA GLY A 740 8.01 -55.51 -28.63
C GLY A 740 9.52 -55.33 -28.46
N THR A 741 10.28 -56.40 -28.70
CA THR A 741 11.76 -56.31 -28.66
C THR A 741 12.36 -55.53 -29.84
N ASN A 742 11.56 -55.24 -30.86
CA ASN A 742 11.91 -54.43 -32.03
C ASN A 742 11.86 -52.91 -31.76
N TYR A 743 11.26 -52.48 -30.65
CA TYR A 743 11.27 -51.09 -30.21
C TYR A 743 12.56 -50.75 -29.46
N SER A 744 13.00 -49.49 -29.57
CA SER A 744 14.17 -48.96 -28.86
C SER A 744 14.03 -49.15 -27.35
N ARG A 745 15.16 -49.42 -26.69
CA ARG A 745 15.23 -49.45 -25.23
C ARG A 745 15.32 -48.00 -24.74
N LEU A 746 14.42 -47.61 -23.87
CA LEU A 746 14.41 -46.32 -23.20
C LEU A 746 15.29 -46.39 -21.93
N ALA A 747 15.03 -47.39 -21.09
CA ALA A 747 15.73 -47.56 -19.81
C ALA A 747 15.81 -49.04 -19.39
N THR A 748 16.27 -49.30 -18.17
CA THR A 748 16.27 -50.63 -17.56
C THR A 748 15.85 -50.52 -16.09
N VAL A 749 14.77 -51.21 -15.73
CA VAL A 749 14.23 -51.33 -14.36
C VAL A 749 14.75 -52.61 -13.71
N LYS A 750 14.80 -52.66 -12.38
CA LYS A 750 15.46 -53.70 -11.58
C LYS A 750 14.46 -54.50 -10.75
N GLU A 751 14.90 -55.65 -10.24
CA GLU A 751 14.11 -56.50 -9.35
C GLU A 751 13.66 -55.72 -8.11
N GLY A 752 12.36 -55.77 -7.82
CA GLY A 752 11.74 -55.04 -6.71
C GLY A 752 11.12 -53.69 -7.12
N ASP A 753 11.41 -53.15 -8.31
CA ASP A 753 10.78 -51.92 -8.77
C ASP A 753 9.26 -52.17 -8.95
N GLU A 754 8.44 -51.31 -8.36
CA GLU A 754 6.99 -51.31 -8.56
C GLU A 754 6.65 -50.35 -9.68
N LEU A 755 5.90 -50.84 -10.67
CA LEU A 755 5.56 -50.10 -11.87
C LEU A 755 4.04 -49.94 -11.93
N THR A 756 3.54 -48.72 -12.05
CA THR A 756 2.11 -48.47 -12.21
C THR A 756 1.69 -48.87 -13.62
N VAL A 757 0.66 -49.73 -13.76
CA VAL A 757 0.23 -50.26 -15.05
C VAL A 757 -0.93 -49.45 -15.60
N ALA A 758 -0.64 -48.69 -16.66
CA ALA A 758 -1.61 -47.82 -17.32
C ALA A 758 -2.29 -48.46 -18.54
N GLY A 759 -1.80 -49.62 -19.00
CA GLY A 759 -2.41 -50.33 -20.13
C GLY A 759 -1.72 -51.65 -20.46
N GLN A 760 -2.34 -52.47 -21.29
CA GLN A 760 -1.81 -53.76 -21.74
C GLN A 760 -1.89 -53.93 -23.25
N ASN A 761 -1.05 -54.81 -23.81
CA ASN A 761 -1.12 -55.19 -25.21
C ASN A 761 -0.86 -56.70 -25.36
N GLU A 762 -1.63 -57.35 -26.25
CA GLU A 762 -1.60 -58.80 -26.50
C GLU A 762 -1.79 -59.66 -25.21
N ASP A 763 -2.91 -59.47 -24.51
CA ASP A 763 -3.26 -60.20 -23.27
C ASP A 763 -2.18 -60.08 -22.17
N CYS A 764 -1.75 -58.86 -21.87
CA CYS A 764 -0.65 -58.52 -20.96
C CYS A 764 0.68 -59.22 -21.30
N ALA A 765 0.91 -59.59 -22.57
CA ALA A 765 2.25 -59.94 -23.00
C ALA A 765 3.21 -58.74 -22.83
N TRP A 766 2.66 -57.53 -22.99
CA TRP A 766 3.28 -56.25 -22.74
C TRP A 766 2.38 -55.38 -21.89
N LEU A 767 3.00 -54.60 -21.00
CA LEU A 767 2.34 -53.64 -20.13
C LEU A 767 2.93 -52.26 -20.43
N LEU A 768 2.06 -51.28 -20.63
CA LEU A 768 2.41 -49.87 -20.59
C LEU A 768 2.46 -49.49 -19.11
N VAL A 769 3.61 -48.97 -18.69
CA VAL A 769 3.88 -48.70 -17.29
C VAL A 769 4.57 -47.36 -17.09
N PHE A 770 4.38 -46.79 -15.91
CA PHE A 770 5.18 -45.69 -15.39
C PHE A 770 6.18 -46.22 -14.37
N THR A 771 7.44 -45.77 -14.47
CA THR A 771 8.44 -46.02 -13.42
C THR A 771 8.15 -45.15 -12.19
N PRO A 772 8.76 -45.44 -11.03
CA PRO A 772 8.65 -44.56 -9.85
C PRO A 772 9.12 -43.11 -10.08
N SER A 773 9.88 -42.87 -11.14
CA SER A 773 10.35 -41.53 -11.56
C SER A 773 9.46 -40.89 -12.63
N GLY A 774 8.23 -41.39 -12.82
CA GLY A 774 7.27 -40.88 -13.80
C GLY A 774 7.55 -41.21 -15.27
N GLN A 775 8.60 -41.98 -15.60
CA GLN A 775 8.96 -42.23 -17.00
C GLN A 775 8.03 -43.30 -17.64
N PRO A 776 7.27 -42.98 -18.71
CA PRO A 776 6.42 -43.95 -19.37
C PRO A 776 7.21 -44.91 -20.26
N GLY A 777 6.75 -46.15 -20.36
CA GLY A 777 7.23 -47.07 -21.38
C GLY A 777 6.68 -48.48 -21.25
N TRP A 778 7.09 -49.34 -22.18
CA TRP A 778 6.59 -50.71 -22.28
C TRP A 778 7.55 -51.72 -21.69
N VAL A 779 7.03 -52.56 -20.80
CA VAL A 779 7.73 -53.72 -20.24
C VAL A 779 7.01 -55.01 -20.62
N SER A 780 7.69 -56.15 -20.55
CA SER A 780 7.01 -57.42 -20.78
C SER A 780 6.19 -57.80 -19.54
N GLY A 781 4.89 -57.99 -19.71
CA GLY A 781 3.94 -58.38 -18.65
C GLY A 781 3.96 -59.88 -18.29
N ARG A 782 4.88 -60.66 -18.88
CA ARG A 782 4.98 -62.10 -18.60
C ARG A 782 5.41 -62.30 -17.15
N ALA A 783 4.79 -63.26 -16.46
CA ALA A 783 5.05 -63.61 -15.05
C ALA A 783 6.51 -63.93 -14.67
N GLN A 784 7.38 -64.16 -15.66
CA GLN A 784 8.82 -64.36 -15.47
C GLN A 784 9.62 -63.04 -15.35
N TYR A 785 8.98 -61.91 -15.62
CA TYR A 785 9.59 -60.57 -15.63
C TYR A 785 8.92 -59.64 -14.63
N VAL A 786 7.59 -59.72 -14.50
CA VAL A 786 6.82 -58.94 -13.54
C VAL A 786 5.78 -59.79 -12.82
N SER A 787 5.42 -59.41 -11.61
CA SER A 787 4.25 -59.90 -10.87
C SER A 787 3.19 -58.81 -10.90
N LEU A 788 2.09 -59.05 -11.63
CA LEU A 788 0.98 -58.11 -11.76
C LEU A 788 0.00 -58.28 -10.58
N ASP A 789 -0.29 -57.19 -9.87
CA ASP A 789 -1.30 -57.11 -8.82
C ASP A 789 -2.62 -56.60 -9.40
N GLY A 790 -3.33 -57.50 -10.10
CA GLY A 790 -4.59 -57.21 -10.78
C GLY A 790 -4.98 -58.31 -11.78
N ASP A 791 -6.24 -58.29 -12.23
CA ASP A 791 -6.67 -59.17 -13.33
C ASP A 791 -6.29 -58.52 -14.66
N CYS A 792 -5.48 -59.21 -15.47
CA CYS A 792 -5.08 -58.71 -16.78
C CYS A 792 -6.29 -58.34 -17.68
N ALA A 793 -7.40 -59.08 -17.54
CA ALA A 793 -8.60 -58.82 -18.34
C ALA A 793 -9.31 -57.50 -17.99
N THR A 794 -8.94 -56.86 -16.87
CA THR A 794 -9.50 -55.57 -16.44
C THR A 794 -8.57 -54.40 -16.78
N ILE A 795 -7.41 -54.65 -17.40
CA ILE A 795 -6.47 -53.62 -17.84
C ILE A 795 -6.78 -53.27 -19.29
N GLU A 796 -6.90 -51.98 -19.59
CA GLU A 796 -7.24 -51.48 -20.92
C GLU A 796 -6.24 -51.92 -21.99
N GLU A 797 -6.73 -52.38 -23.14
CA GLU A 797 -5.88 -52.77 -24.27
C GLU A 797 -5.48 -51.53 -25.08
N VAL A 798 -4.18 -51.22 -25.09
CA VAL A 798 -3.63 -50.04 -25.75
C VAL A 798 -2.92 -50.45 -27.05
N ASP A 799 -3.19 -49.71 -28.13
CA ASP A 799 -2.60 -49.95 -29.45
C ASP A 799 -1.08 -49.68 -29.45
N ALA A 800 -0.33 -50.53 -30.17
CA ALA A 800 1.11 -50.40 -30.26
C ALA A 800 1.51 -49.17 -31.10
N PRO A 801 2.39 -48.28 -30.61
CA PRO A 801 2.91 -47.17 -31.42
C PRO A 801 3.65 -47.69 -32.65
N ALA A 802 3.59 -46.98 -33.78
CA ALA A 802 4.19 -47.47 -35.03
C ALA A 802 5.70 -47.73 -34.86
N PRO A 803 6.22 -48.92 -35.24
CA PRO A 803 7.64 -49.21 -35.08
C PRO A 803 8.45 -48.29 -35.99
N THR A 804 9.35 -47.52 -35.40
CA THR A 804 10.33 -46.71 -36.11
C THR A 804 11.14 -47.62 -37.03
N SER A 805 10.75 -47.66 -38.30
CA SER A 805 11.49 -48.34 -39.35
C SER A 805 12.74 -47.52 -39.61
N GLY A 806 13.84 -47.94 -38.98
CA GLY A 806 15.15 -47.38 -39.21
C GLY A 806 15.48 -47.39 -40.71
N THR A 807 15.62 -46.20 -41.29
CA THR A 807 16.46 -46.00 -42.45
C THR A 807 17.58 -45.06 -42.05
N ALA A 808 18.80 -45.59 -42.13
CA ALA A 808 20.03 -45.00 -41.68
C ALA A 808 20.43 -43.75 -42.46
N GLY A 809 20.90 -42.73 -41.73
CA GLY A 809 21.65 -41.58 -42.22
C GLY A 809 21.95 -40.63 -41.06
N GLY A 810 23.10 -40.79 -40.40
CA GLY A 810 23.51 -40.08 -39.18
C GLY A 810 23.52 -38.55 -39.30
N SER A 811 23.51 -37.82 -38.18
CA SER A 811 24.63 -37.82 -37.24
C SER A 811 24.19 -37.86 -35.78
N SER A 812 24.66 -38.88 -35.06
CA SER A 812 24.79 -38.86 -33.62
C SER A 812 25.63 -37.65 -33.20
N ALA A 813 25.12 -36.81 -32.32
CA ALA A 813 25.96 -35.95 -31.49
C ALA A 813 26.97 -36.85 -30.76
N SER A 814 28.24 -36.76 -31.14
CA SER A 814 29.31 -37.30 -30.32
C SER A 814 29.35 -36.46 -29.06
N ALA A 815 29.57 -37.06 -27.88
CA ALA A 815 29.86 -36.36 -26.61
C ALA A 815 31.11 -35.44 -26.68
N THR A 816 31.64 -35.18 -27.88
CA THR A 816 32.79 -34.34 -28.21
C THR A 816 32.41 -33.04 -28.93
N GLN A 817 31.15 -32.84 -29.30
CA GLN A 817 30.62 -31.70 -30.08
C GLN A 817 29.53 -30.96 -29.30
N GLY A 818 29.25 -29.70 -29.69
CA GLY A 818 28.13 -28.92 -29.19
C GLY A 818 27.05 -28.80 -30.28
N CYS A 819 25.79 -28.94 -29.91
CA CYS A 819 24.63 -28.95 -30.80
C CYS A 819 23.72 -27.75 -30.54
N TYR A 820 23.23 -27.15 -31.62
CA TYR A 820 22.32 -26.02 -31.60
C TYR A 820 21.08 -26.35 -32.42
N THR A 821 19.90 -26.18 -31.82
CA THR A 821 18.60 -26.32 -32.49
C THR A 821 18.14 -24.94 -32.93
N PHE A 822 18.17 -24.66 -34.23
CA PHE A 822 17.71 -23.40 -34.79
C PHE A 822 16.22 -23.48 -35.04
N ARG A 823 15.44 -22.66 -34.34
CA ARG A 823 13.98 -22.56 -34.47
C ARG A 823 13.66 -21.26 -35.21
N ASN A 824 12.99 -21.39 -36.36
CA ASN A 824 12.74 -20.26 -37.25
C ASN A 824 11.28 -19.85 -37.19
N GLU A 825 11.00 -18.68 -36.64
CA GLU A 825 9.65 -18.17 -36.39
C GLU A 825 9.33 -16.93 -37.24
N LEU A 826 10.25 -16.52 -38.13
CA LEU A 826 10.10 -15.41 -39.06
C LEU A 826 9.04 -15.59 -40.16
N GLY A 827 8.35 -16.75 -40.22
CA GLY A 827 7.41 -17.08 -41.29
C GLY A 827 8.02 -17.22 -42.71
N ALA A 828 9.34 -17.10 -42.86
CA ALA A 828 10.08 -17.21 -44.12
C ALA A 828 11.29 -18.15 -44.01
N GLU A 829 11.69 -18.81 -45.11
CA GLU A 829 12.83 -19.74 -45.10
C GLU A 829 14.15 -18.98 -44.85
N LEU A 830 14.90 -19.43 -43.85
CA LEU A 830 16.20 -18.86 -43.49
C LEU A 830 17.36 -19.66 -44.05
N ASN A 831 18.39 -18.96 -44.55
CA ASN A 831 19.69 -19.56 -44.85
C ASN A 831 20.70 -19.15 -43.77
N ILE A 832 21.21 -20.14 -43.03
CA ILE A 832 22.15 -19.91 -41.94
C ILE A 832 23.52 -20.43 -42.35
N THR A 833 24.55 -19.57 -42.30
CA THR A 833 25.93 -19.92 -42.65
C THR A 833 26.84 -19.75 -41.45
N PHE A 834 27.47 -20.83 -40.98
CA PHE A 834 28.50 -20.80 -39.94
C PHE A 834 29.89 -20.90 -40.56
N THR A 835 30.85 -20.10 -40.10
CA THR A 835 32.27 -20.16 -40.47
C THR A 835 33.13 -20.20 -39.22
N ASN A 836 33.97 -21.23 -39.08
CA ASN A 836 34.90 -21.34 -37.96
C ASN A 836 36.05 -20.33 -38.16
N ARG A 837 36.40 -19.54 -37.13
CA ARG A 837 37.41 -18.47 -37.24
C ARG A 837 38.85 -18.99 -37.27
N ASP A 838 39.08 -20.17 -36.70
CA ASP A 838 40.41 -20.75 -36.53
C ASP A 838 40.76 -21.76 -37.64
N THR A 839 39.79 -22.14 -38.47
CA THR A 839 39.95 -23.11 -39.57
C THR A 839 39.30 -22.60 -40.86
N SER A 840 39.49 -23.30 -41.98
CA SER A 840 38.81 -22.94 -43.24
C SER A 840 37.42 -23.57 -43.38
N TRP A 841 36.82 -24.01 -42.28
CA TRP A 841 35.54 -24.74 -42.30
C TRP A 841 34.35 -23.78 -42.28
N ASN A 842 33.38 -24.02 -43.17
CA ASN A 842 32.08 -23.38 -43.13
C ASN A 842 30.97 -24.37 -43.50
N LYS A 843 29.73 -24.05 -43.11
CA LYS A 843 28.53 -24.82 -43.45
C LYS A 843 27.34 -23.89 -43.55
N THR A 844 26.60 -24.02 -44.65
CA THR A 844 25.30 -23.37 -44.83
C THR A 844 24.20 -24.43 -44.79
N PHE A 845 23.12 -24.13 -44.08
CA PHE A 845 21.92 -24.97 -43.99
C PHE A 845 20.68 -24.09 -43.96
N LYS A 846 19.53 -24.70 -44.23
CA LYS A 846 18.24 -24.03 -44.31
C LYS A 846 17.36 -24.40 -43.14
N VAL A 847 16.58 -23.46 -42.67
CA VAL A 847 15.51 -23.71 -41.69
C VAL A 847 14.20 -23.29 -42.34
N ALA A 848 13.24 -24.21 -42.40
CA ALA A 848 11.92 -23.95 -42.99
C ALA A 848 11.16 -22.92 -42.15
N PRO A 849 10.17 -22.20 -42.71
CA PRO A 849 9.25 -21.38 -41.93
C PRO A 849 8.61 -22.20 -40.81
N ASN A 850 8.60 -21.66 -39.59
CA ASN A 850 8.03 -22.26 -38.37
C ASN A 850 8.56 -23.68 -38.13
N GLY A 851 9.84 -23.88 -38.45
CA GLY A 851 10.49 -25.19 -38.42
C GLY A 851 11.78 -25.16 -37.62
N GLU A 852 12.25 -26.35 -37.25
CA GLU A 852 13.49 -26.53 -36.52
C GLU A 852 14.55 -27.27 -37.32
N SER A 853 15.82 -26.95 -37.07
CA SER A 853 16.96 -27.71 -37.58
C SER A 853 18.09 -27.76 -36.55
N GLN A 854 18.39 -28.96 -36.05
CA GLN A 854 19.54 -29.16 -35.17
C GLN A 854 20.86 -29.35 -35.96
N GLN A 855 21.90 -28.62 -35.55
CA GLN A 855 23.24 -28.71 -36.12
C GLN A 855 24.28 -28.84 -35.01
N CYS A 856 25.18 -29.82 -35.14
CA CYS A 856 26.29 -30.01 -34.21
C CYS A 856 27.62 -29.61 -34.84
N PHE A 857 28.45 -28.92 -34.05
CA PHE A 857 29.72 -28.37 -34.45
C PHE A 857 30.84 -28.81 -33.50
N ASP A 858 32.07 -28.86 -34.01
CA ASP A 858 33.24 -29.07 -33.15
C ASP A 858 33.45 -27.83 -32.26
N PRO A 859 33.98 -28.00 -31.03
CA PRO A 859 34.21 -26.85 -30.15
C PRO A 859 35.18 -25.83 -30.77
N GLY A 860 34.83 -24.55 -30.70
CA GLY A 860 35.61 -23.46 -31.31
C GLY A 860 34.81 -22.18 -31.48
N ARG A 861 35.45 -21.12 -32.00
CA ARG A 861 34.80 -19.83 -32.28
C ARG A 861 34.30 -19.77 -33.71
N TYR A 862 33.06 -19.33 -33.87
CA TYR A 862 32.37 -19.24 -35.15
C TYR A 862 31.82 -17.84 -35.37
N THR A 863 31.78 -17.43 -36.62
CA THR A 863 30.89 -16.35 -37.07
C THR A 863 29.71 -16.99 -37.80
N TYR A 864 28.52 -16.42 -37.66
CA TYR A 864 27.35 -16.85 -38.41
C TYR A 864 26.70 -15.69 -39.17
N THR A 865 26.06 -16.03 -40.28
CA THR A 865 25.22 -15.14 -41.09
C THR A 865 23.84 -15.76 -41.22
N LEU A 866 22.80 -15.00 -40.85
CA LEU A 866 21.39 -15.33 -41.07
C LEU A 866 20.90 -14.51 -42.27
N ASP A 867 20.64 -15.18 -43.39
CA ASP A 867 20.12 -14.55 -44.61
C ASP A 867 18.64 -14.88 -44.79
N ALA A 868 17.80 -13.87 -44.60
CA ALA A 868 16.36 -13.92 -44.82
C ALA A 868 15.96 -13.18 -46.10
N PRO A 869 14.91 -13.60 -46.83
CA PRO A 869 14.38 -12.83 -47.95
C PRO A 869 13.78 -11.48 -47.46
N PRO A 870 13.70 -10.43 -48.31
CA PRO A 870 13.06 -9.17 -47.95
C PRO A 870 11.62 -9.39 -47.42
N PRO A 871 11.19 -8.66 -46.38
CA PRO A 871 11.77 -7.39 -45.87
C PRO A 871 12.96 -7.53 -44.91
N TRP A 872 13.20 -8.70 -44.32
CA TRP A 872 14.05 -8.92 -43.13
C TRP A 872 15.56 -8.67 -43.31
N GLY A 873 16.13 -8.99 -44.48
CA GLY A 873 17.56 -8.75 -44.75
C GLY A 873 18.53 -9.79 -44.14
N SER A 874 19.78 -9.40 -43.91
CA SER A 874 20.86 -10.30 -43.48
C SER A 874 21.54 -9.81 -42.20
N THR A 875 21.64 -10.67 -41.18
CA THR A 875 22.27 -10.39 -39.89
C THR A 875 23.50 -11.28 -39.68
N ASN A 876 24.54 -10.75 -38.99
CA ASN A 876 25.75 -11.51 -38.67
C ASN A 876 26.02 -11.47 -37.16
N GLY A 877 26.58 -12.54 -36.62
CA GLY A 877 27.01 -12.63 -35.22
C GLY A 877 28.21 -13.54 -35.02
N GLU A 878 28.70 -13.63 -33.77
CA GLU A 878 29.74 -14.57 -33.38
C GLU A 878 29.27 -15.44 -32.21
N VAL A 879 29.70 -16.70 -32.17
CA VAL A 879 29.37 -17.64 -31.09
C VAL A 879 30.53 -18.58 -30.82
N THR A 880 30.74 -18.90 -29.55
CA THR A 880 31.72 -19.92 -29.13
C THR A 880 30.99 -21.18 -28.74
N ILE A 881 31.31 -22.28 -29.41
CA ILE A 881 30.66 -23.58 -29.17
C ILE A 881 31.60 -24.42 -28.30
N ASN A 882 31.07 -24.97 -27.21
CA ASN A 882 31.76 -25.90 -26.33
C ASN A 882 31.26 -27.33 -26.51
N ARG A 883 31.94 -28.27 -25.86
CA ARG A 883 31.60 -29.70 -25.94
C ARG A 883 30.41 -29.99 -25.04
N GLY A 884 29.39 -30.66 -25.59
CA GLY A 884 28.21 -31.08 -24.83
C GLY A 884 27.11 -30.02 -24.80
N ASP A 885 27.36 -28.83 -25.35
CA ASP A 885 26.35 -27.79 -25.51
C ASP A 885 25.14 -28.35 -26.24
N ASN A 886 23.95 -27.99 -25.75
CA ASN A 886 22.68 -28.30 -26.38
C ASN A 886 21.75 -27.09 -26.20
N PHE A 887 21.84 -26.14 -27.11
CA PHE A 887 21.13 -24.87 -27.02
C PHE A 887 20.05 -24.76 -28.09
N VAL A 888 18.92 -24.15 -27.75
CA VAL A 888 17.92 -23.71 -28.72
C VAL A 888 18.25 -22.27 -29.10
N PHE A 889 18.30 -21.99 -30.40
CA PHE A 889 18.56 -20.67 -30.95
C PHE A 889 17.29 -20.22 -31.69
N PRO A 890 16.38 -19.51 -31.02
CA PRO A 890 15.18 -19.03 -31.65
C PRO A 890 15.46 -17.78 -32.51
N ILE A 891 14.71 -17.62 -33.60
CA ILE A 891 14.90 -16.54 -34.57
C ILE A 891 13.54 -15.94 -34.93
N TYR A 892 13.31 -14.73 -34.41
CA TYR A 892 12.12 -13.90 -34.60
C TYR A 892 12.43 -12.68 -35.49
N GLY A 893 11.42 -11.89 -35.84
CA GLY A 893 11.59 -10.66 -36.62
C GLY A 893 10.83 -9.49 -36.01
N ASP A 894 11.57 -8.40 -35.80
CA ASP A 894 11.05 -7.09 -35.41
C ASP A 894 10.73 -6.22 -36.65
#